data_AF-A0A970UXF6-F1
#
_entry.id   AF-A0A970UXF6-F1
#
_cell.length_a   1.000
_cell.length_b   1.000
_cell.length_c   1.000
_cell.angle_alpha   90.00
_cell.angle_beta   90.00
_cell.angle_gamma   90.00
#
_symmetry.space_group_name_H-M   'P 1'
#
loop_
_entity.id
_entity.type
_entity.pdbx_description
1 polymer ?
#
loop_
_entity_poly.entity_id
_entity_poly.type
_entity_poly.pdbx_seq_one_letter_code
_entity_poly.pdbx_strand_id
1 'polypeptide(L)'
;MKIYTIILYIIFTTAFGFHLKAQEASLKLHYTFSGSTTNVVDQSGNGYDGILKNNAKIEQIGSFDVLNLGSENGYVDLTPNTGNLIKSLSNFTIALYIYVEPQVDLTQNGNFICTFANSDDMARTANGNMFLIAKNTRYAISNTHWQNETSVSANADLEKGTWKHLTYTQEGSTGRLFVDGVEVRSNDNVLVKPMDLGETGFNFIGRSCYASDVYLKNSYLNDFRMYNRALVAAEISALSSQKATLNSTMNQKLVEDAKAELILSGLDSVVNNLALPTTYSNGVNISWQSSNSFIITNSGVVTRPSAGSTPVNVTLTATFSKNGASVTKEFIAKVIPYLSDSESVKIDSINVQLQGNLSLLRSNLMLPITGNEGSSITWSSSNSAILSNSGEIVSRPTHGSGDATIMLTATITKGTESLIKEFTVIVAEDEGFVGYLFSYFTGNSGDQESIRFALSDDGYTFKALNKNQPVLNSADISSTGGVRDPHILRGENNDYYMVVTDMVSAWGWSSNRAMVLLKSSNLVDWQSSVVNIPNTFPEYAAADRIWAPQTIFDSTVGKYMVYFSMRLGPSDYDKIYYAYANSDFTALESAPQLLFENNGKSVIDGDIVFFEGQYHLFFKTEGSGNGIKKAVSDNLTSGYTLYDKYLQATTAPVEGGCVFRMYNTDKWMLIYDMYTSGTYQFTVSFDMRDFRITPNPISFDFAPRHGTIIPITLTEKQALQAKWSDTGLDNNINDNVFQIYPNPASTSITINLNKESVSNLEFRIIDFTGKTVRNNKINSTSEIIDVSDIPDGLYLLTIYSGDSTIESKKILVKK
;
A
#
# COMPACT_ATOMS: atom_id res chain seq x y z
N MET A 1 45.70 -31.64 -48.10
CA MET A 1 44.90 -31.31 -46.90
C MET A 1 45.68 -30.55 -45.82
N LYS A 2 46.95 -30.89 -45.49
CA LYS A 2 47.73 -30.18 -44.46
C LYS A 2 48.11 -28.71 -44.78
N ILE A 3 48.22 -28.33 -46.06
CA ILE A 3 48.57 -26.95 -46.46
C ILE A 3 47.38 -25.99 -46.29
N TYR A 4 46.14 -26.44 -46.52
CA TYR A 4 44.94 -25.61 -46.36
C TYR A 4 44.63 -25.29 -44.89
N THR A 5 44.87 -26.23 -43.97
CA THR A 5 44.66 -25.99 -42.52
C THR A 5 45.70 -25.03 -41.93
N ILE A 6 46.94 -25.07 -42.42
CA ILE A 6 48.01 -24.15 -41.99
C ILE A 6 47.75 -22.73 -42.54
N ILE A 7 47.30 -22.59 -43.79
CA ILE A 7 46.95 -21.30 -44.38
C ILE A 7 45.73 -20.69 -43.68
N LEU A 8 44.69 -21.46 -43.35
CA LEU A 8 43.52 -20.96 -42.61
C LEU A 8 43.89 -20.52 -41.17
N TYR A 9 44.76 -21.27 -40.48
CA TYR A 9 45.20 -20.94 -39.12
C TYR A 9 46.13 -19.71 -39.09
N ILE A 10 47.00 -19.54 -40.09
CA ILE A 10 47.84 -18.35 -40.26
C ILE A 10 47.00 -17.14 -40.64
N ILE A 11 45.99 -17.27 -41.51
CA ILE A 11 45.07 -16.16 -41.85
C ILE A 11 44.22 -15.76 -40.63
N PHE A 12 43.74 -16.71 -39.82
CA PHE A 12 42.96 -16.40 -38.61
C PHE A 12 43.81 -15.74 -37.50
N THR A 13 45.03 -16.23 -37.26
CA THR A 13 45.94 -15.64 -36.25
C THR A 13 46.54 -14.31 -36.69
N THR A 14 46.83 -14.11 -37.98
CA THR A 14 47.25 -12.80 -38.49
C THR A 14 46.10 -11.80 -38.49
N ALA A 15 44.89 -12.18 -38.95
CA ALA A 15 43.71 -11.30 -38.90
C ALA A 15 43.35 -10.91 -37.46
N PHE A 16 43.37 -11.85 -36.50
CA PHE A 16 43.12 -11.57 -35.08
C PHE A 16 44.22 -10.68 -34.46
N GLY A 17 45.49 -10.90 -34.82
CA GLY A 17 46.61 -10.05 -34.42
C GLY A 17 46.57 -8.64 -35.03
N PHE A 18 46.07 -8.48 -36.25
CA PHE A 18 45.82 -7.17 -36.87
C PHE A 18 44.67 -6.42 -36.20
N HIS A 19 43.58 -7.11 -35.81
CA HIS A 19 42.47 -6.49 -35.08
C HIS A 19 42.89 -6.03 -33.68
N LEU A 20 43.67 -6.83 -32.93
CA LEU A 20 44.21 -6.43 -31.62
C LEU A 20 45.12 -5.19 -31.70
N LYS A 21 46.04 -5.14 -32.67
CA LYS A 21 46.90 -3.96 -32.88
C LYS A 21 46.13 -2.72 -33.34
N ALA A 22 45.11 -2.89 -34.18
CA ALA A 22 44.23 -1.80 -34.59
C ALA A 22 43.32 -1.31 -33.45
N GLN A 23 42.91 -2.21 -32.56
CA GLN A 23 42.19 -1.88 -31.33
C GLN A 23 43.04 -1.03 -30.38
N GLU A 24 44.28 -1.45 -30.08
CA GLU A 24 45.20 -0.67 -29.22
C GLU A 24 45.49 0.72 -29.79
N ALA A 25 45.75 0.86 -31.09
CA ALA A 25 46.01 2.16 -31.70
C ALA A 25 44.78 3.11 -31.69
N SER A 26 43.58 2.53 -31.67
CA SER A 26 42.31 3.27 -31.64
C SER A 26 41.79 3.59 -30.23
N LEU A 27 42.36 3.00 -29.18
CA LEU A 27 42.02 3.29 -27.79
C LEU A 27 42.51 4.70 -27.42
N LYS A 28 41.62 5.52 -26.87
CA LYS A 28 41.91 6.93 -26.53
C LYS A 28 41.65 7.31 -25.09
N LEU A 29 40.88 6.49 -24.37
CA LEU A 29 40.67 6.63 -22.94
C LEU A 29 40.49 5.24 -22.34
N HIS A 30 41.16 4.96 -21.23
CA HIS A 30 41.01 3.68 -20.54
C HIS A 30 41.15 3.83 -19.04
N TYR A 31 40.08 3.51 -18.31
CA TYR A 31 40.10 3.36 -16.86
C TYR A 31 39.89 1.90 -16.48
N THR A 32 40.97 1.25 -16.09
CA THR A 32 40.93 -0.02 -15.33
C THR A 32 40.48 0.19 -13.89
N PHE A 33 40.40 1.45 -13.45
CA PHE A 33 40.21 1.89 -12.06
C PHE A 33 41.32 1.43 -11.10
N SER A 34 42.51 1.13 -11.62
CA SER A 34 43.72 1.03 -10.80
C SER A 34 44.23 2.44 -10.45
N GLY A 35 44.36 2.80 -9.17
CA GLY A 35 44.71 4.18 -8.79
C GLY A 35 44.81 4.48 -7.29
N SER A 36 45.02 5.76 -6.96
CA SER A 36 45.14 6.29 -5.59
C SER A 36 43.76 6.56 -4.96
N THR A 37 43.73 7.04 -3.71
CA THR A 37 42.49 7.36 -2.99
C THR A 37 41.69 8.54 -3.57
N THR A 38 42.25 9.33 -4.50
CA THR A 38 41.61 10.57 -5.00
C THR A 38 41.46 10.64 -6.52
N ASN A 39 42.26 9.90 -7.29
CA ASN A 39 42.32 10.05 -8.75
C ASN A 39 42.16 8.70 -9.47
N VAL A 40 41.58 8.74 -10.67
CA VAL A 40 41.48 7.62 -11.60
C VAL A 40 42.44 7.87 -12.77
N VAL A 41 43.43 6.99 -12.94
CA VAL A 41 44.50 7.19 -13.94
C VAL A 41 44.08 6.67 -15.31
N ASP A 42 44.26 7.47 -16.36
CA ASP A 42 44.07 7.06 -17.76
C ASP A 42 45.21 6.15 -18.24
N GLN A 43 44.89 4.87 -18.39
CA GLN A 43 45.81 3.82 -18.85
C GLN A 43 46.07 3.85 -20.36
N SER A 44 45.33 4.67 -21.13
CA SER A 44 45.58 4.80 -22.57
C SER A 44 46.85 5.62 -22.88
N GLY A 45 47.37 6.36 -21.89
CA GLY A 45 48.55 7.22 -22.02
C GLY A 45 48.28 8.58 -22.67
N ASN A 46 47.02 8.99 -22.83
CA ASN A 46 46.65 10.26 -23.46
C ASN A 46 46.43 11.40 -22.44
N GLY A 47 46.54 11.13 -21.14
CA GLY A 47 46.59 12.14 -20.08
C GLY A 47 45.22 12.68 -19.66
N TYR A 48 44.16 11.86 -19.79
CA TYR A 48 42.82 12.20 -19.35
C TYR A 48 42.52 11.64 -17.96
N ASP A 49 43.33 11.96 -16.95
CA ASP A 49 43.09 11.49 -15.58
C ASP A 49 41.80 12.08 -15.00
N GLY A 50 41.05 11.27 -14.26
CA GLY A 50 39.81 11.65 -13.57
C GLY A 50 40.00 11.88 -12.07
N ILE A 51 39.06 12.59 -11.46
CA ILE A 51 39.05 12.93 -10.03
C ILE A 51 37.82 12.33 -9.36
N LEU A 52 37.99 11.60 -8.27
CA LEU A 52 36.89 11.06 -7.47
C LEU A 52 36.21 12.17 -6.67
N LYS A 53 34.87 12.20 -6.67
CA LYS A 53 34.04 13.21 -5.99
C LYS A 53 32.98 12.54 -5.13
N ASN A 54 32.54 13.25 -4.08
CA ASN A 54 31.37 12.91 -3.26
C ASN A 54 31.31 11.44 -2.80
N ASN A 55 32.36 10.97 -2.12
CA ASN A 55 32.48 9.60 -1.61
C ASN A 55 32.69 8.49 -2.67
N ALA A 56 32.77 8.82 -3.97
CA ALA A 56 33.26 7.85 -4.95
C ALA A 56 34.67 7.37 -4.56
N LYS A 57 34.90 6.08 -4.67
CA LYS A 57 36.16 5.44 -4.27
C LYS A 57 36.50 4.27 -5.17
N ILE A 58 37.78 3.95 -5.24
CA ILE A 58 38.25 2.70 -5.82
C ILE A 58 38.32 1.66 -4.71
N GLU A 59 37.75 0.47 -4.94
CA GLU A 59 37.88 -0.67 -4.05
C GLU A 59 38.15 -1.97 -4.82
N GLN A 60 38.65 -2.98 -4.12
CA GLN A 60 38.90 -4.29 -4.71
C GLN A 60 37.74 -5.25 -4.46
N ILE A 61 37.28 -5.88 -5.54
CA ILE A 61 36.33 -7.00 -5.51
C ILE A 61 37.05 -8.20 -6.12
N GLY A 62 37.56 -9.07 -5.24
CA GLY A 62 38.50 -10.14 -5.58
C GLY A 62 39.75 -9.58 -6.26
N SER A 63 40.00 -9.97 -7.52
CA SER A 63 41.15 -9.51 -8.31
C SER A 63 40.88 -8.25 -9.15
N PHE A 64 39.69 -7.67 -9.06
CA PHE A 64 39.30 -6.51 -9.87
C PHE A 64 39.31 -5.24 -9.03
N ASP A 65 39.99 -4.20 -9.51
CA ASP A 65 39.79 -2.84 -9.04
C ASP A 65 38.50 -2.28 -9.67
N VAL A 66 37.59 -1.76 -8.86
CA VAL A 66 36.31 -1.21 -9.32
C VAL A 66 36.10 0.19 -8.78
N LEU A 67 35.41 1.02 -9.55
CA LEU A 67 34.84 2.26 -9.05
C LEU A 67 33.56 1.94 -8.30
N ASN A 68 33.49 2.32 -7.02
CA ASN A 68 32.27 2.36 -6.22
C ASN A 68 31.78 3.81 -6.16
N LEU A 69 30.56 4.07 -6.66
CA LEU A 69 29.95 5.40 -6.68
C LEU A 69 29.46 5.88 -5.30
N GLY A 70 29.50 5.03 -4.27
CA GLY A 70 29.19 5.40 -2.89
C GLY A 70 27.72 5.80 -2.66
N SER A 71 27.40 6.13 -1.40
CA SER A 71 26.04 6.45 -0.98
C SER A 71 25.69 7.96 -1.11
N GLU A 72 26.71 8.81 -1.25
CA GLU A 72 26.59 10.28 -1.22
C GLU A 72 26.65 10.95 -2.62
N ASN A 73 26.01 10.34 -3.63
CA ASN A 73 26.03 10.84 -5.02
C ASN A 73 27.46 10.94 -5.60
N GLY A 74 28.29 9.93 -5.37
CA GLY A 74 29.67 9.90 -5.87
C GLY A 74 29.75 9.76 -7.38
N TYR A 75 30.80 10.35 -7.95
CA TYR A 75 31.08 10.34 -9.39
C TYR A 75 32.57 10.59 -9.67
N VAL A 76 32.99 10.39 -10.91
CA VAL A 76 34.32 10.79 -11.40
C VAL A 76 34.18 12.03 -12.27
N ASP A 77 34.97 13.06 -12.00
CA ASP A 77 35.15 14.24 -12.84
C ASP A 77 36.33 14.01 -13.79
N LEU A 78 36.06 13.89 -15.08
CA LEU A 78 37.07 13.63 -16.12
C LEU A 78 37.78 14.91 -16.58
N THR A 79 37.48 16.04 -15.93
CA THR A 79 38.01 17.38 -16.21
C THR A 79 37.64 17.92 -17.60
N PRO A 80 37.79 19.25 -17.83
CA PRO A 80 37.61 19.83 -19.16
C PRO A 80 38.61 19.30 -20.21
N ASN A 81 39.78 18.77 -19.79
CA ASN A 81 40.78 18.26 -20.75
C ASN A 81 40.21 17.11 -21.60
N THR A 82 39.30 16.31 -21.05
CA THR A 82 38.62 15.22 -21.79
C THR A 82 37.76 15.75 -22.94
N GLY A 83 37.34 17.02 -22.92
CA GLY A 83 36.69 17.67 -24.07
C GLY A 83 37.55 17.67 -25.34
N ASN A 84 38.89 17.65 -25.21
CA ASN A 84 39.79 17.51 -26.35
C ASN A 84 39.65 16.16 -27.06
N LEU A 85 39.33 15.09 -26.31
CA LEU A 85 39.00 13.80 -26.89
C LEU A 85 37.65 13.89 -27.60
N ILE A 86 36.62 14.41 -26.93
CA ILE A 86 35.24 14.49 -27.47
C ILE A 86 35.20 15.22 -28.82
N LYS A 87 35.85 16.38 -28.95
CA LYS A 87 35.91 17.14 -30.23
C LYS A 87 36.57 16.37 -31.38
N SER A 88 37.37 15.35 -31.09
CA SER A 88 38.13 14.58 -32.09
C SER A 88 37.38 13.36 -32.62
N LEU A 89 36.26 12.98 -31.99
CA LEU A 89 35.55 11.74 -32.28
C LEU A 89 34.45 11.96 -33.32
N SER A 90 34.56 11.22 -34.44
CA SER A 90 33.52 11.14 -35.48
C SER A 90 32.83 9.79 -35.43
N ASN A 91 33.55 8.72 -35.74
CA ASN A 91 33.14 7.35 -35.41
C ASN A 91 33.77 6.98 -34.06
N PHE A 92 33.05 6.30 -33.18
CA PHE A 92 33.57 6.01 -31.85
C PHE A 92 32.91 4.81 -31.18
N THR A 93 33.49 4.38 -30.07
CA THR A 93 32.93 3.36 -29.18
C THR A 93 33.11 3.79 -27.72
N ILE A 94 32.09 3.60 -26.89
CA ILE A 94 32.18 3.57 -25.43
C ILE A 94 31.91 2.13 -24.98
N ALA A 95 32.80 1.55 -24.17
CA ALA A 95 32.61 0.22 -23.60
C ALA A 95 32.95 0.23 -22.10
N LEU A 96 32.19 -0.49 -21.28
CA LEU A 96 32.45 -0.63 -19.84
C LEU A 96 31.74 -1.86 -19.25
N TYR A 97 32.14 -2.22 -18.04
CA TYR A 97 31.33 -3.02 -17.12
C TYR A 97 30.62 -2.15 -16.10
N ILE A 98 29.37 -2.48 -15.81
CA ILE A 98 28.58 -1.83 -14.76
C ILE A 98 27.76 -2.83 -13.96
N TYR A 99 27.71 -2.66 -12.65
CA TYR A 99 26.80 -3.32 -11.72
C TYR A 99 25.86 -2.26 -11.14
N VAL A 100 24.60 -2.30 -11.52
CA VAL A 100 23.59 -1.40 -10.94
C VAL A 100 23.05 -2.03 -9.66
N GLU A 101 23.13 -1.30 -8.55
CA GLU A 101 22.68 -1.77 -7.24
C GLU A 101 21.17 -2.10 -7.26
N PRO A 102 20.71 -3.25 -6.70
CA PRO A 102 19.31 -3.66 -6.73
C PRO A 102 18.30 -2.61 -6.25
N GLN A 103 18.70 -1.77 -5.29
CA GLN A 103 17.85 -0.73 -4.70
C GLN A 103 17.76 0.56 -5.52
N VAL A 104 18.55 0.71 -6.59
CA VAL A 104 18.48 1.90 -7.46
C VAL A 104 17.13 1.93 -8.19
N ASP A 105 16.49 3.09 -8.13
CA ASP A 105 15.24 3.38 -8.83
C ASP A 105 15.51 3.94 -10.24
N LEU A 106 15.36 3.08 -11.24
CA LEU A 106 15.54 3.45 -12.64
C LEU A 106 14.31 4.14 -13.25
N THR A 107 13.20 4.28 -12.50
CA THR A 107 11.99 4.96 -12.98
C THR A 107 12.14 6.49 -12.99
N GLN A 108 13.01 7.04 -12.15
CA GLN A 108 13.30 8.49 -12.07
C GLN A 108 14.24 8.96 -13.17
N ASN A 109 14.27 10.27 -13.44
CA ASN A 109 15.19 10.87 -14.42
C ASN A 109 16.60 10.98 -13.83
N GLY A 110 17.62 10.75 -14.65
CA GLY A 110 19.00 10.59 -14.20
C GLY A 110 19.56 9.22 -14.54
N ASN A 111 20.22 8.59 -13.56
CA ASN A 111 20.82 7.25 -13.69
C ASN A 111 21.93 7.18 -14.76
N PHE A 112 22.73 8.25 -14.84
CA PHE A 112 23.80 8.42 -15.82
C PHE A 112 25.01 7.56 -15.47
N ILE A 113 25.43 6.77 -16.46
CA ILE A 113 26.65 5.97 -16.42
C ILE A 113 27.82 6.87 -16.78
N CYS A 114 27.72 7.61 -17.87
CA CYS A 114 28.65 8.67 -18.23
C CYS A 114 27.94 9.81 -18.99
N THR A 115 28.51 11.00 -18.91
CA THR A 115 28.04 12.21 -19.61
C THR A 115 29.21 13.08 -20.05
N PHE A 116 29.05 13.75 -21.18
CA PHE A 116 29.97 14.76 -21.69
C PHE A 116 29.12 15.94 -22.17
N ALA A 117 29.29 17.11 -21.55
CA ALA A 117 28.40 18.25 -21.76
C ALA A 117 29.15 19.59 -21.77
N ASN A 118 28.54 20.58 -22.41
CA ASN A 118 29.07 21.95 -22.47
C ASN A 118 28.60 22.85 -21.32
N SER A 119 27.71 22.35 -20.44
CA SER A 119 27.26 23.03 -19.23
C SER A 119 27.12 22.07 -18.05
N ASP A 120 27.31 22.60 -16.83
CA ASP A 120 27.10 21.86 -15.58
C ASP A 120 25.63 21.50 -15.33
N ASP A 121 24.72 22.33 -15.87
CA ASP A 121 23.28 22.09 -15.84
C ASP A 121 22.66 22.45 -17.20
N MET A 122 22.37 21.41 -17.97
CA MET A 122 21.79 21.46 -19.31
C MET A 122 20.31 21.87 -19.29
N ALA A 123 19.66 21.87 -18.12
CA ALA A 123 18.34 22.47 -17.93
C ALA A 123 18.38 24.00 -18.07
N ARG A 124 19.50 24.61 -17.63
CA ARG A 124 19.68 26.05 -17.65
C ARG A 124 20.33 26.54 -18.94
N THR A 125 21.29 25.79 -19.47
CA THR A 125 22.05 26.18 -20.65
C THR A 125 22.10 25.03 -21.65
N ALA A 126 21.25 25.09 -22.68
CA ALA A 126 21.09 24.05 -23.68
C ALA A 126 22.12 24.17 -24.82
N ASN A 127 23.40 23.89 -24.54
CA ASN A 127 24.53 24.05 -25.47
C ASN A 127 25.23 22.74 -25.87
N GLY A 128 24.56 21.60 -25.73
CA GLY A 128 25.00 20.29 -26.22
C GLY A 128 25.51 19.33 -25.15
N ASN A 129 25.10 18.07 -25.28
CA ASN A 129 25.54 16.95 -24.45
C ASN A 129 25.47 15.60 -25.19
N MET A 130 26.18 14.61 -24.65
CA MET A 130 26.02 13.19 -24.95
C MET A 130 26.11 12.38 -23.66
N PHE A 131 25.37 11.28 -23.57
CA PHE A 131 25.37 10.44 -22.38
C PHE A 131 24.95 8.99 -22.65
N LEU A 132 25.35 8.14 -21.72
CA LEU A 132 24.91 6.75 -21.60
C LEU A 132 24.26 6.57 -20.22
N ILE A 133 23.04 6.02 -20.18
CA ILE A 133 22.25 5.88 -18.95
C ILE A 133 21.75 4.44 -18.76
N ALA A 134 21.56 4.04 -17.50
CA ALA A 134 21.01 2.73 -17.15
C ALA A 134 19.50 2.62 -17.42
N LYS A 135 18.76 3.72 -17.21
CA LYS A 135 17.33 3.80 -17.53
C LYS A 135 17.13 3.64 -19.05
N ASN A 136 16.22 2.76 -19.43
CA ASN A 136 15.93 2.36 -20.81
C ASN A 136 17.15 1.85 -21.61
N THR A 137 18.28 1.58 -20.93
CA THR A 137 19.60 1.28 -21.53
C THR A 137 19.83 2.11 -22.78
N ARG A 138 20.16 3.39 -22.61
CA ARG A 138 20.06 4.39 -23.67
C ARG A 138 21.32 5.21 -23.81
N TYR A 139 21.77 5.33 -25.06
CA TYR A 139 22.68 6.39 -25.48
C TYR A 139 21.87 7.53 -26.11
N ALA A 140 22.20 8.78 -25.80
CA ALA A 140 21.64 9.93 -26.47
C ALA A 140 22.67 11.05 -26.66
N ILE A 141 22.44 11.87 -27.69
CA ILE A 141 23.25 13.03 -28.03
C ILE A 141 22.37 14.16 -28.60
N SER A 142 22.67 15.40 -28.23
CA SER A 142 22.03 16.61 -28.74
C SER A 142 23.01 17.77 -28.82
N ASN A 143 22.82 18.67 -29.80
CA ASN A 143 23.48 19.99 -29.82
C ASN A 143 22.86 21.00 -28.84
N THR A 144 21.75 20.63 -28.18
CA THR A 144 21.06 21.48 -27.20
C THR A 144 20.88 20.74 -25.88
N HIS A 145 19.72 20.12 -25.64
CA HIS A 145 19.31 19.39 -24.43
C HIS A 145 18.22 18.36 -24.79
N TRP A 146 17.52 17.80 -23.80
CA TRP A 146 16.53 16.71 -23.93
C TRP A 146 15.50 16.84 -25.06
N GLN A 147 15.07 18.05 -25.42
CA GLN A 147 14.04 18.23 -26.46
C GLN A 147 14.50 17.83 -27.88
N ASN A 148 15.81 17.85 -28.18
CA ASN A 148 16.35 17.60 -29.52
C ASN A 148 17.40 16.48 -29.52
N GLU A 149 17.16 15.43 -28.75
CA GLU A 149 18.07 14.28 -28.68
C GLU A 149 17.87 13.32 -29.86
N THR A 150 18.97 12.85 -30.42
CA THR A 150 18.99 11.60 -31.18
C THR A 150 19.52 10.49 -30.28
N SER A 151 18.96 9.29 -30.35
CA SER A 151 19.27 8.24 -29.38
C SER A 151 19.18 6.82 -29.93
N VAL A 152 19.86 5.90 -29.24
CA VAL A 152 19.69 4.45 -29.37
C VAL A 152 19.25 3.95 -28.00
N SER A 153 18.06 3.36 -27.91
CA SER A 153 17.50 2.87 -26.65
C SER A 153 17.00 1.44 -26.80
N ALA A 154 17.36 0.59 -25.85
CA ALA A 154 16.82 -0.76 -25.77
C ALA A 154 15.33 -0.79 -25.36
N ASN A 155 14.78 0.34 -24.89
CA ASN A 155 13.44 0.46 -24.30
C ASN A 155 13.23 -0.49 -23.11
N ALA A 156 14.31 -0.81 -22.41
CA ALA A 156 14.32 -1.63 -21.21
C ALA A 156 15.45 -1.15 -20.28
N ASP A 157 15.15 -1.04 -18.99
CA ASP A 157 16.13 -0.71 -17.98
C ASP A 157 17.24 -1.77 -17.90
N LEU A 158 18.45 -1.33 -17.59
CA LEU A 158 19.58 -2.23 -17.40
C LEU A 158 19.32 -3.12 -16.18
N GLU A 159 19.52 -4.43 -16.34
CA GLU A 159 19.30 -5.40 -15.27
C GLU A 159 20.18 -5.09 -14.06
N LYS A 160 19.54 -5.04 -12.88
CA LYS A 160 20.18 -4.72 -11.60
C LYS A 160 20.69 -5.97 -10.90
N GLY A 161 21.62 -5.81 -9.96
CA GLY A 161 22.11 -6.89 -9.12
C GLY A 161 23.08 -7.86 -9.82
N THR A 162 23.52 -7.54 -11.03
CA THR A 162 24.48 -8.30 -11.81
C THR A 162 25.36 -7.36 -12.66
N TRP A 163 26.61 -7.76 -12.88
CA TRP A 163 27.51 -7.07 -13.79
C TRP A 163 27.04 -7.27 -15.23
N LYS A 164 26.94 -6.17 -15.96
CA LYS A 164 26.69 -6.11 -17.40
C LYS A 164 27.88 -5.51 -18.12
N HIS A 165 28.17 -6.00 -19.32
CA HIS A 165 29.07 -5.30 -20.24
C HIS A 165 28.24 -4.47 -21.20
N LEU A 166 28.35 -3.15 -21.13
CA LEU A 166 27.59 -2.22 -21.96
C LEU A 166 28.51 -1.60 -23.00
N THR A 167 28.08 -1.57 -24.26
CA THR A 167 28.85 -0.94 -25.34
C THR A 167 27.94 -0.14 -26.27
N TYR A 168 28.34 1.08 -26.58
CA TYR A 168 27.76 1.89 -27.65
C TYR A 168 28.80 2.08 -28.74
N THR A 169 28.44 1.86 -30.00
CA THR A 169 29.26 2.20 -31.16
C THR A 169 28.51 3.15 -32.09
N GLN A 170 29.23 4.04 -32.76
CA GLN A 170 28.69 4.86 -33.84
C GLN A 170 29.64 4.87 -35.04
N GLU A 171 29.10 4.50 -36.19
CA GLU A 171 29.77 4.57 -37.50
C GLU A 171 28.91 5.38 -38.47
N GLY A 172 29.40 6.54 -38.92
CA GLY A 172 28.59 7.45 -39.71
C GLY A 172 27.38 7.94 -38.89
N SER A 173 26.17 7.67 -39.40
CA SER A 173 24.90 7.95 -38.72
C SER A 173 24.33 6.76 -37.96
N THR A 174 24.97 5.59 -38.04
CA THR A 174 24.46 4.36 -37.43
C THR A 174 25.03 4.19 -36.03
N GLY A 175 24.18 4.37 -35.02
CA GLY A 175 24.45 4.03 -33.63
C GLY A 175 23.98 2.61 -33.31
N ARG A 176 24.77 1.85 -32.54
CA ARG A 176 24.45 0.50 -32.09
C ARG A 176 24.74 0.35 -30.60
N LEU A 177 23.86 -0.36 -29.91
CA LEU A 177 23.96 -0.65 -28.49
C LEU A 177 24.06 -2.16 -28.28
N PHE A 178 25.04 -2.57 -27.48
CA PHE A 178 25.31 -3.96 -27.14
C PHE A 178 25.25 -4.14 -25.63
N VAL A 179 24.59 -5.20 -25.20
CA VAL A 179 24.59 -5.68 -23.81
C VAL A 179 25.19 -7.08 -23.81
N ASP A 180 26.20 -7.30 -22.98
CA ASP A 180 26.88 -8.58 -22.82
C ASP A 180 27.45 -9.14 -24.14
N GLY A 181 27.95 -8.26 -25.00
CA GLY A 181 28.53 -8.60 -26.30
C GLY A 181 27.51 -8.82 -27.42
N VAL A 182 26.21 -8.73 -27.13
CA VAL A 182 25.13 -8.94 -28.10
C VAL A 182 24.47 -7.62 -28.44
N GLU A 183 24.25 -7.34 -29.74
CA GLU A 183 23.53 -6.15 -30.17
C GLU A 183 22.07 -6.23 -29.72
N VAL A 184 21.62 -5.24 -28.96
CA VAL A 184 20.22 -5.13 -28.49
C VAL A 184 19.41 -4.10 -29.27
N ARG A 185 20.09 -3.09 -29.86
CA ARG A 185 19.43 -2.04 -30.63
C ARG A 185 20.38 -1.35 -31.60
N SER A 186 19.83 -0.90 -32.72
CA SER A 186 20.46 0.04 -33.66
C SER A 186 19.52 1.17 -34.08
N ASN A 187 20.10 2.30 -34.49
CA ASN A 187 19.43 3.45 -35.14
C ASN A 187 20.35 4.05 -36.20
N ASP A 188 19.90 4.11 -37.45
CA ASP A 188 20.67 4.62 -38.59
C ASP A 188 20.62 6.16 -38.74
N ASN A 189 19.88 6.84 -37.86
CA ASN A 189 19.64 8.29 -37.92
C ASN A 189 20.22 9.05 -36.71
N VAL A 190 21.32 8.58 -36.13
CA VAL A 190 22.08 9.33 -35.11
C VAL A 190 23.04 10.27 -35.84
N LEU A 191 22.51 11.41 -36.29
CA LEU A 191 23.24 12.35 -37.17
C LEU A 191 24.27 13.21 -36.42
N VAL A 192 24.03 13.50 -35.14
CA VAL A 192 24.96 14.28 -34.30
C VAL A 192 26.11 13.39 -33.86
N LYS A 193 27.32 13.91 -33.94
CA LYS A 193 28.56 13.24 -33.55
C LYS A 193 29.19 13.97 -32.36
N PRO A 194 30.04 13.29 -31.57
CA PRO A 194 30.74 13.95 -30.45
C PRO A 194 31.53 15.19 -30.89
N MET A 195 32.16 15.15 -32.08
CA MET A 195 32.87 16.32 -32.63
C MET A 195 31.99 17.55 -32.85
N ASP A 196 30.69 17.38 -33.06
CA ASP A 196 29.74 18.49 -33.25
C ASP A 196 29.43 19.23 -31.94
N LEU A 197 29.73 18.60 -30.78
CA LEU A 197 29.61 19.23 -29.46
C LEU A 197 30.81 20.15 -29.15
N GLY A 198 31.93 20.00 -29.85
CA GLY A 198 33.17 20.73 -29.55
C GLY A 198 33.87 20.26 -28.27
N GLU A 199 34.56 21.18 -27.60
CA GLU A 199 35.32 20.91 -26.36
C GLU A 199 34.40 20.92 -25.14
N THR A 200 33.88 19.75 -24.77
CA THR A 200 33.01 19.62 -23.59
C THR A 200 33.75 19.91 -22.29
N GLY A 201 33.17 20.78 -21.46
CA GLY A 201 33.75 21.22 -20.19
C GLY A 201 33.34 20.40 -18.96
N PHE A 202 32.20 19.69 -19.04
CA PHE A 202 31.58 18.99 -17.91
C PHE A 202 31.43 17.50 -18.26
N ASN A 203 32.42 16.71 -17.87
CA ASN A 203 32.60 15.33 -18.29
C ASN A 203 32.62 14.42 -17.05
N PHE A 204 31.65 13.51 -16.93
CA PHE A 204 31.50 12.70 -15.72
C PHE A 204 31.25 11.22 -15.99
N ILE A 205 31.67 10.39 -15.04
CA ILE A 205 31.21 9.01 -14.87
C ILE A 205 30.37 8.96 -13.59
N GLY A 206 29.11 8.50 -13.68
CA GLY A 206 28.21 8.36 -12.53
C GLY A 206 27.37 9.61 -12.17
N ARG A 207 27.46 10.70 -12.94
CA ARG A 207 26.73 11.97 -12.70
C ARG A 207 26.01 12.45 -13.95
N SER A 208 24.79 12.98 -13.78
CA SER A 208 24.01 13.66 -14.82
C SER A 208 24.53 15.08 -15.08
N CYS A 209 24.31 15.58 -16.30
CA CYS A 209 24.46 16.99 -16.63
C CYS A 209 23.18 17.82 -16.35
N TYR A 210 22.20 17.25 -15.65
CA TYR A 210 21.01 17.96 -15.15
C TYR A 210 20.99 17.95 -13.63
N ALA A 211 20.86 19.12 -13.01
CA ALA A 211 21.06 19.25 -11.56
C ALA A 211 20.03 18.50 -10.69
N SER A 212 18.82 18.25 -11.22
CA SER A 212 17.73 17.60 -10.49
C SER A 212 17.68 16.07 -10.66
N ASP A 213 18.59 15.51 -11.45
CA ASP A 213 18.59 14.08 -11.78
C ASP A 213 19.17 13.20 -10.65
N VAL A 214 18.67 11.97 -10.55
CA VAL A 214 19.16 11.00 -9.58
C VAL A 214 20.47 10.33 -10.03
N TYR A 215 21.27 9.88 -9.06
CA TYR A 215 22.57 9.23 -9.25
C TYR A 215 22.47 7.70 -9.15
N LEU A 216 23.46 7.01 -9.74
CA LEU A 216 23.63 5.55 -9.61
C LEU A 216 24.32 5.18 -8.28
N LYS A 217 23.70 5.55 -7.15
CA LYS A 217 24.26 5.32 -5.81
C LYS A 217 24.63 3.85 -5.59
N ASN A 218 25.75 3.62 -4.91
CA ASN A 218 26.31 2.31 -4.56
C ASN A 218 26.54 1.36 -5.76
N SER A 219 26.44 1.87 -6.99
CA SER A 219 26.69 1.07 -8.19
C SER A 219 28.19 1.03 -8.50
N TYR A 220 28.59 -0.01 -9.22
CA TYR A 220 30.00 -0.27 -9.50
C TYR A 220 30.30 -0.19 -10.99
N LEU A 221 31.49 0.29 -11.33
CA LEU A 221 32.00 0.29 -12.71
C LEU A 221 33.38 -0.36 -12.77
N ASN A 222 33.66 -1.03 -13.89
CA ASN A 222 34.98 -1.58 -14.21
C ASN A 222 35.29 -1.41 -15.70
N ASP A 223 36.57 -1.25 -16.03
CA ASP A 223 37.11 -1.26 -17.40
C ASP A 223 36.41 -0.28 -18.38
N PHE A 224 36.33 1.01 -18.03
CA PHE A 224 35.74 2.04 -18.91
C PHE A 224 36.69 2.41 -20.05
N ARG A 225 36.22 2.37 -21.30
CA ARG A 225 37.03 2.59 -22.50
C ARG A 225 36.34 3.49 -23.52
N MET A 226 37.12 4.33 -24.19
CA MET A 226 36.69 5.03 -25.41
C MET A 226 37.66 4.79 -26.57
N TYR A 227 37.09 4.50 -27.74
CA TYR A 227 37.82 4.30 -28.99
C TYR A 227 37.41 5.31 -30.05
N ASN A 228 38.33 5.71 -30.93
CA ASN A 228 38.07 6.64 -32.04
C ASN A 228 37.57 5.96 -33.33
N ARG A 229 36.94 4.79 -33.19
CA ARG A 229 36.25 4.07 -34.25
C ARG A 229 35.11 3.24 -33.66
N ALA A 230 34.20 2.79 -34.51
CA ALA A 230 33.27 1.73 -34.15
C ALA A 230 34.04 0.39 -34.05
N LEU A 231 33.91 -0.29 -32.91
CA LEU A 231 34.41 -1.66 -32.76
C LEU A 231 33.46 -2.64 -33.45
N VAL A 232 34.02 -3.75 -33.96
CA VAL A 232 33.22 -4.84 -34.55
C VAL A 232 32.73 -5.79 -33.46
N ALA A 233 31.65 -6.55 -33.75
CA ALA A 233 31.03 -7.46 -32.79
C ALA A 233 32.01 -8.47 -32.14
N ALA A 234 33.01 -8.95 -32.88
CA ALA A 234 34.02 -9.86 -32.35
C ALA A 234 34.91 -9.20 -31.27
N GLU A 235 35.26 -7.92 -31.44
CA GLU A 235 36.05 -7.16 -30.47
C GLU A 235 35.21 -6.87 -29.21
N ILE A 236 33.93 -6.52 -29.40
CA ILE A 236 32.99 -6.27 -28.30
C ILE A 236 32.75 -7.56 -27.50
N SER A 237 32.59 -8.70 -28.18
CA SER A 237 32.47 -10.01 -27.54
C SER A 237 33.71 -10.35 -26.71
N ALA A 238 34.91 -10.10 -27.23
CA ALA A 238 36.15 -10.30 -26.48
C ALA A 238 36.22 -9.39 -25.24
N LEU A 239 35.83 -8.12 -25.34
CA LEU A 239 35.77 -7.20 -24.21
C LEU A 239 34.81 -7.68 -23.12
N SER A 240 33.67 -8.29 -23.48
CA SER A 240 32.64 -8.78 -22.55
C SER A 240 32.98 -10.08 -21.79
N SER A 241 34.12 -10.71 -22.10
CA SER A 241 34.48 -12.04 -21.60
C SER A 241 34.70 -12.14 -20.08
N GLN A 242 34.97 -11.02 -19.39
CA GLN A 242 35.21 -11.00 -17.94
C GLN A 242 33.91 -10.96 -17.11
N LYS A 243 32.75 -10.77 -17.74
CA LYS A 243 31.45 -10.65 -17.07
C LYS A 243 31.16 -11.79 -16.09
N ALA A 244 31.45 -13.03 -16.49
CA ALA A 244 31.18 -14.20 -15.66
C ALA A 244 32.03 -14.19 -14.39
N THR A 245 33.33 -13.88 -14.52
CA THR A 245 34.27 -13.77 -13.40
C THR A 245 33.92 -12.61 -12.47
N LEU A 246 33.59 -11.42 -13.01
CA LEU A 246 33.11 -10.28 -12.22
C LEU A 246 31.88 -10.64 -11.39
N ASN A 247 30.90 -11.32 -12.00
CA ASN A 247 29.70 -11.78 -11.31
C ASN A 247 29.99 -12.82 -10.23
N SER A 248 30.81 -13.85 -10.50
CA SER A 248 31.18 -14.84 -9.48
C SER A 248 31.89 -14.21 -8.29
N THR A 249 32.78 -13.25 -8.54
CA THR A 249 33.51 -12.55 -7.48
C THR A 249 32.62 -11.62 -6.68
N MET A 250 31.70 -10.90 -7.33
CA MET A 250 30.70 -10.08 -6.64
C MET A 250 29.78 -10.95 -5.77
N ASN A 251 29.30 -12.09 -6.29
CA ASN A 251 28.48 -13.01 -5.50
C ASN A 251 29.24 -13.54 -4.27
N GLN A 252 30.53 -13.85 -4.41
CA GLN A 252 31.38 -14.25 -3.28
C GLN A 252 31.52 -13.14 -2.24
N LYS A 253 31.76 -11.90 -2.67
CA LYS A 253 31.82 -10.74 -1.76
C LYS A 253 30.51 -10.59 -0.98
N LEU A 254 29.36 -10.65 -1.66
CA LEU A 254 28.05 -10.47 -1.04
C LEU A 254 27.74 -11.54 0.02
N VAL A 255 28.10 -12.81 -0.21
CA VAL A 255 27.89 -13.86 0.80
C VAL A 255 28.84 -13.71 2.00
N GLU A 256 30.06 -13.21 1.80
CA GLU A 256 31.01 -12.93 2.89
C GLU A 256 30.57 -11.71 3.71
N ASP A 257 30.10 -10.65 3.07
CA ASP A 257 29.53 -9.48 3.74
C ASP A 257 28.33 -9.91 4.62
N ALA A 258 27.39 -10.67 4.04
CA ALA A 258 26.22 -11.19 4.78
C ALA A 258 26.63 -12.08 5.96
N LYS A 259 27.67 -12.90 5.80
CA LYS A 259 28.26 -13.71 6.87
C LYS A 259 28.85 -12.84 7.98
N ALA A 260 29.59 -11.78 7.63
CA ALA A 260 30.20 -10.89 8.62
C ALA A 260 29.12 -10.14 9.42
N GLU A 261 28.08 -9.66 8.74
CA GLU A 261 27.04 -8.82 9.31
C GLU A 261 25.94 -9.57 10.07
N LEU A 262 25.69 -10.86 9.77
CA LEU A 262 24.67 -11.63 10.50
C LEU A 262 25.09 -11.85 11.96
N ILE A 263 24.30 -11.32 12.89
CA ILE A 263 24.42 -11.50 14.33
C ILE A 263 23.15 -12.14 14.86
N LEU A 264 23.29 -13.20 15.65
CA LEU A 264 22.21 -13.76 16.47
C LEU A 264 22.48 -13.42 17.94
N SER A 265 21.52 -12.79 18.60
CA SER A 265 21.59 -12.44 20.02
C SER A 265 20.86 -13.46 20.90
N GLY A 266 21.07 -13.41 22.22
CA GLY A 266 20.35 -14.24 23.18
C GLY A 266 20.73 -15.73 23.19
N LEU A 267 21.85 -16.10 22.57
CA LEU A 267 22.25 -17.50 22.42
C LEU A 267 22.82 -18.13 23.71
N ASP A 268 23.19 -17.35 24.72
CA ASP A 268 23.77 -17.86 25.96
C ASP A 268 22.75 -18.44 26.94
N SER A 269 21.45 -18.18 26.73
CA SER A 269 20.37 -18.63 27.62
C SER A 269 19.06 -18.78 26.85
N VAL A 270 19.05 -19.71 25.91
CA VAL A 270 17.91 -19.96 25.02
C VAL A 270 16.80 -20.69 25.78
N VAL A 271 15.65 -20.01 25.89
CA VAL A 271 14.40 -20.55 26.47
C VAL A 271 13.21 -20.44 25.52
N ASN A 272 13.36 -19.75 24.39
CA ASN A 272 12.33 -19.54 23.38
C ASN A 272 12.84 -19.99 22.01
N ASN A 273 11.92 -20.17 21.06
CA ASN A 273 12.27 -20.41 19.66
C ASN A 273 13.16 -19.29 19.11
N LEU A 274 14.12 -19.66 18.28
CA LEU A 274 15.04 -18.73 17.63
C LEU A 274 14.47 -18.29 16.28
N ALA A 275 14.48 -16.99 16.03
CA ALA A 275 14.20 -16.44 14.71
C ALA A 275 15.43 -16.60 13.82
N LEU A 276 15.39 -17.57 12.90
CA LEU A 276 16.48 -17.86 11.98
C LEU A 276 16.17 -17.26 10.60
N PRO A 277 16.87 -16.20 10.14
CA PRO A 277 16.57 -15.58 8.86
C PRO A 277 16.92 -16.51 7.70
N THR A 278 16.07 -16.54 6.67
CA THR A 278 16.28 -17.36 5.46
C THR A 278 16.85 -16.56 4.29
N THR A 279 16.96 -15.24 4.44
CA THR A 279 17.50 -14.32 3.44
C THR A 279 18.25 -13.18 4.12
N TYR A 280 19.13 -12.53 3.37
CA TYR A 280 19.85 -11.32 3.77
C TYR A 280 19.79 -10.25 2.65
N SER A 281 20.41 -9.10 2.89
CA SER A 281 20.52 -8.02 1.90
C SER A 281 21.09 -8.52 0.56
N ASN A 282 20.77 -7.79 -0.51
CA ASN A 282 21.25 -8.07 -1.87
C ASN A 282 20.93 -9.48 -2.38
N GLY A 283 19.85 -10.10 -1.91
CA GLY A 283 19.35 -11.38 -2.41
C GLY A 283 20.24 -12.57 -2.07
N VAL A 284 20.98 -12.51 -0.95
CA VAL A 284 21.68 -13.66 -0.37
C VAL A 284 20.68 -14.55 0.36
N ASN A 285 20.67 -15.84 0.06
CA ASN A 285 19.84 -16.82 0.77
C ASN A 285 20.62 -17.42 1.95
N ILE A 286 19.94 -17.68 3.05
CA ILE A 286 20.50 -18.34 4.24
C ILE A 286 19.73 -19.64 4.47
N SER A 287 20.45 -20.76 4.58
CA SER A 287 19.88 -22.03 5.03
C SER A 287 20.56 -22.47 6.33
N TRP A 288 19.82 -23.18 7.18
CA TRP A 288 20.26 -23.52 8.54
C TRP A 288 20.34 -25.03 8.72
N GLN A 289 21.38 -25.46 9.43
CA GLN A 289 21.55 -26.83 9.87
C GLN A 289 21.86 -26.85 11.37
N SER A 290 21.09 -27.62 12.12
CA SER A 290 21.33 -27.87 13.54
C SER A 290 22.17 -29.11 13.76
N SER A 291 23.12 -29.05 14.69
CA SER A 291 23.87 -30.22 15.16
C SER A 291 23.01 -31.18 16.01
N ASN A 292 21.87 -30.71 16.53
CA ASN A 292 20.91 -31.53 17.27
C ASN A 292 19.47 -31.04 17.02
N SER A 293 18.83 -31.58 15.98
CA SER A 293 17.47 -31.22 15.57
C SER A 293 16.38 -31.61 16.56
N PHE A 294 16.68 -32.46 17.56
CA PHE A 294 15.75 -32.77 18.65
C PHE A 294 15.64 -31.64 19.68
N ILE A 295 16.69 -30.81 19.83
CA ILE A 295 16.74 -29.70 20.79
C ILE A 295 16.51 -28.35 20.09
N ILE A 296 17.14 -28.11 18.94
CA ILE A 296 16.81 -26.95 18.09
C ILE A 296 16.67 -27.45 16.66
N THR A 297 15.49 -27.30 16.06
CA THR A 297 15.26 -27.68 14.66
C THR A 297 15.97 -26.73 13.69
N ASN A 298 16.06 -27.08 12.40
CA ASN A 298 16.62 -26.19 11.36
C ASN A 298 15.81 -24.91 11.16
N SER A 299 14.56 -24.84 11.62
CA SER A 299 13.72 -23.63 11.62
C SER A 299 13.78 -22.84 12.93
N GLY A 300 14.60 -23.27 13.90
CA GLY A 300 14.77 -22.58 15.17
C GLY A 300 13.74 -22.93 16.25
N VAL A 301 12.88 -23.92 16.04
CA VAL A 301 12.00 -24.44 17.10
C VAL A 301 12.83 -25.13 18.18
N VAL A 302 12.68 -24.70 19.43
CA VAL A 302 13.45 -25.15 20.59
C VAL A 302 12.64 -26.11 21.45
N THR A 303 13.22 -27.28 21.73
CA THR A 303 12.75 -28.23 22.74
C THR A 303 13.67 -28.15 23.95
N ARG A 304 13.18 -27.59 25.05
CA ARG A 304 13.97 -27.46 26.28
C ARG A 304 14.11 -28.82 27.00
N PRO A 305 15.29 -29.12 27.58
CA PRO A 305 15.46 -30.28 28.45
C PRO A 305 14.55 -30.25 29.67
N SER A 306 14.28 -31.42 30.26
CA SER A 306 13.49 -31.53 31.49
C SER A 306 14.17 -30.85 32.69
N ALA A 307 13.38 -30.45 33.67
CA ALA A 307 13.86 -29.82 34.90
C ALA A 307 14.95 -30.67 35.59
N GLY A 308 15.98 -30.01 36.12
CA GLY A 308 17.14 -30.65 36.76
C GLY A 308 18.20 -31.20 35.80
N SER A 309 17.99 -31.17 34.49
CA SER A 309 19.02 -31.50 33.49
C SER A 309 20.09 -30.39 33.43
N THR A 310 21.27 -30.70 32.89
CA THR A 310 22.26 -29.67 32.54
C THR A 310 21.86 -28.94 31.24
N PRO A 311 22.20 -27.66 31.06
CA PRO A 311 22.03 -26.97 29.79
C PRO A 311 22.70 -27.70 28.62
N VAL A 312 22.10 -27.60 27.42
CA VAL A 312 22.59 -28.27 26.21
C VAL A 312 23.04 -27.22 25.19
N ASN A 313 24.28 -27.34 24.70
CA ASN A 313 24.77 -26.51 23.61
C ASN A 313 24.42 -27.16 22.26
N VAL A 314 23.85 -26.38 21.35
CA VAL A 314 23.55 -26.77 19.96
C VAL A 314 24.27 -25.82 19.02
N THR A 315 24.98 -26.36 18.05
CA THR A 315 25.63 -25.58 17.00
C THR A 315 24.66 -25.43 15.83
N LEU A 316 24.37 -24.18 15.46
CA LEU A 316 23.59 -23.82 14.30
C LEU A 316 24.53 -23.31 13.21
N THR A 317 24.55 -24.01 12.08
CA THR A 317 25.35 -23.63 10.92
C THR A 317 24.47 -22.91 9.90
N ALA A 318 24.72 -21.61 9.72
CA ALA A 318 24.15 -20.82 8.64
C ALA A 318 24.98 -21.01 7.36
N THR A 319 24.34 -21.34 6.25
CA THR A 319 24.93 -21.39 4.91
C THR A 319 24.36 -20.26 4.07
N PHE A 320 25.21 -19.29 3.74
CA PHE A 320 24.90 -18.13 2.91
C PHE A 320 25.19 -18.50 1.46
N SER A 321 24.25 -18.24 0.56
CA SER A 321 24.40 -18.62 -0.85
C SER A 321 23.82 -17.59 -1.81
N LYS A 322 24.50 -17.41 -2.95
CA LYS A 322 24.05 -16.55 -4.05
C LYS A 322 24.70 -17.01 -5.36
N ASN A 323 23.88 -17.44 -6.33
CA ASN A 323 24.30 -17.73 -7.71
C ASN A 323 25.64 -18.51 -7.82
N GLY A 324 25.78 -19.60 -7.06
CA GLY A 324 26.96 -20.48 -7.06
C GLY A 324 28.02 -20.17 -5.99
N ALA A 325 28.03 -18.97 -5.40
CA ALA A 325 28.86 -18.66 -4.24
C ALA A 325 28.20 -19.20 -2.96
N SER A 326 29.00 -19.72 -2.03
CA SER A 326 28.52 -20.27 -0.76
C SER A 326 29.56 -20.19 0.36
N VAL A 327 29.16 -19.73 1.54
CA VAL A 327 30.00 -19.70 2.76
C VAL A 327 29.19 -20.06 3.99
N THR A 328 29.84 -20.52 5.06
CA THR A 328 29.17 -20.89 6.30
C THR A 328 29.64 -20.08 7.51
N LYS A 329 28.76 -19.97 8.52
CA LYS A 329 29.03 -19.41 9.85
C LYS A 329 28.34 -20.25 10.90
N GLU A 330 29.03 -20.51 12.00
CA GLU A 330 28.48 -21.26 13.13
C GLU A 330 28.07 -20.32 14.27
N PHE A 331 26.97 -20.68 14.93
CA PHE A 331 26.45 -20.04 16.12
C PHE A 331 26.21 -21.11 17.18
N ILE A 332 26.67 -20.89 18.42
CA ILE A 332 26.47 -21.83 19.51
C ILE A 332 25.32 -21.31 20.38
N ALA A 333 24.23 -22.08 20.44
CA ALA A 333 23.05 -21.79 21.24
C ALA A 333 23.01 -22.70 22.47
N LYS A 334 23.00 -22.10 23.67
CA LYS A 334 22.89 -22.79 24.96
C LYS A 334 21.43 -22.83 25.41
N VAL A 335 20.79 -23.98 25.25
CA VAL A 335 19.39 -24.20 25.66
C VAL A 335 19.33 -24.51 27.14
N ILE A 336 18.53 -23.73 27.87
CA ILE A 336 18.34 -23.87 29.31
C ILE A 336 17.17 -24.83 29.58
N PRO A 337 17.32 -25.80 30.50
CA PRO A 337 16.23 -26.69 30.92
C PRO A 337 15.03 -25.90 31.47
N TYR A 338 13.86 -26.54 31.52
CA TYR A 338 12.72 -26.02 32.29
C TYR A 338 13.09 -25.85 33.77
N LEU A 339 12.45 -24.89 34.44
CA LEU A 339 12.48 -24.78 35.90
C LEU A 339 11.71 -25.94 36.56
N SER A 340 11.78 -26.05 37.89
CA SER A 340 10.91 -27.00 38.61
C SER A 340 9.43 -26.69 38.35
N ASP A 341 8.54 -27.66 38.51
CA ASP A 341 7.10 -27.47 38.23
C ASP A 341 6.52 -26.28 39.03
N SER A 342 6.88 -26.13 40.31
CA SER A 342 6.39 -25.04 41.17
C SER A 342 6.91 -23.67 40.76
N GLU A 343 8.17 -23.58 40.31
CA GLU A 343 8.75 -22.34 39.79
C GLU A 343 8.19 -21.99 38.41
N SER A 344 8.01 -23.00 37.54
CA SER A 344 7.46 -22.86 36.20
C SER A 344 6.05 -22.26 36.24
N VAL A 345 5.16 -22.82 37.07
CA VAL A 345 3.79 -22.34 37.22
C VAL A 345 3.75 -20.91 37.79
N LYS A 346 4.66 -20.55 38.72
CA LYS A 346 4.77 -19.18 39.26
C LYS A 346 5.18 -18.18 38.18
N ILE A 347 6.25 -18.47 37.43
CA ILE A 347 6.74 -17.59 36.37
C ILE A 347 5.72 -17.49 35.23
N ASP A 348 5.13 -18.60 34.81
CA ASP A 348 4.11 -18.62 33.77
C ASP A 348 2.88 -17.82 34.20
N SER A 349 2.38 -18.01 35.42
CA SER A 349 1.23 -17.24 35.95
C SER A 349 1.50 -15.72 35.93
N ILE A 350 2.68 -15.28 36.34
CA ILE A 350 3.07 -13.86 36.27
C ILE A 350 3.03 -13.37 34.81
N ASN A 351 3.54 -14.17 33.88
CA ASN A 351 3.69 -13.81 32.47
C ASN A 351 2.44 -14.01 31.60
N VAL A 352 1.41 -14.74 32.05
CA VAL A 352 0.14 -14.82 31.30
C VAL A 352 -0.46 -13.42 31.20
N GLN A 353 -0.61 -12.93 29.97
CA GLN A 353 -1.24 -11.65 29.65
C GLN A 353 -2.22 -11.85 28.50
N LEU A 354 -3.30 -11.06 28.51
CA LEU A 354 -4.26 -11.00 27.42
C LEU A 354 -4.01 -9.71 26.62
N GLN A 355 -4.09 -9.81 25.30
CA GLN A 355 -3.99 -8.67 24.39
C GLN A 355 -5.39 -8.12 24.07
N GLY A 356 -5.46 -6.85 23.65
CA GLY A 356 -6.70 -6.18 23.28
C GLY A 356 -7.30 -5.32 24.39
N ASN A 357 -8.41 -4.65 24.08
CA ASN A 357 -9.10 -3.76 25.00
C ASN A 357 -10.02 -4.55 25.94
N LEU A 358 -9.48 -5.06 27.05
CA LEU A 358 -10.25 -5.85 28.01
C LEU A 358 -11.34 -5.05 28.73
N SER A 359 -11.26 -3.72 28.74
CA SER A 359 -12.28 -2.86 29.36
C SER A 359 -13.46 -2.57 28.43
N LEU A 360 -13.38 -2.95 27.16
CA LEU A 360 -14.39 -2.63 26.17
C LEU A 360 -14.25 -3.53 24.92
N LEU A 361 -14.31 -4.85 25.13
CA LEU A 361 -13.95 -5.88 24.17
C LEU A 361 -14.96 -5.98 23.00
N ARG A 362 -14.48 -5.82 21.77
CA ARG A 362 -15.27 -6.00 20.53
C ARG A 362 -14.76 -7.09 19.62
N SER A 363 -13.62 -7.69 19.90
CA SER A 363 -13.07 -8.81 19.13
C SER A 363 -12.84 -10.03 20.01
N ASN A 364 -12.68 -11.19 19.36
CA ASN A 364 -12.24 -12.40 20.05
C ASN A 364 -10.87 -12.19 20.70
N LEU A 365 -10.66 -12.84 21.84
CA LEU A 365 -9.38 -12.89 22.53
C LEU A 365 -8.58 -14.10 22.07
N MET A 366 -7.29 -13.89 21.85
CA MET A 366 -6.33 -14.99 21.69
C MET A 366 -5.84 -15.42 23.07
N LEU A 367 -6.30 -16.59 23.52
CA LEU A 367 -5.96 -17.11 24.83
C LEU A 367 -4.73 -18.04 24.74
N PRO A 368 -3.63 -17.78 25.46
CA PRO A 368 -2.48 -18.67 25.47
C PRO A 368 -2.84 -20.00 26.14
N ILE A 369 -2.46 -21.11 25.52
CA ILE A 369 -2.71 -22.48 26.04
C ILE A 369 -1.46 -23.12 26.68
N THR A 370 -0.32 -22.45 26.57
CA THR A 370 0.97 -22.87 27.13
C THR A 370 1.76 -21.67 27.62
N GLY A 371 2.43 -21.81 28.77
CA GLY A 371 3.38 -20.83 29.30
C GLY A 371 4.80 -21.04 28.77
N ASN A 372 5.69 -20.06 29.01
CA ASN A 372 7.07 -20.06 28.54
C ASN A 372 7.95 -21.10 29.27
N GLU A 373 7.60 -21.45 30.51
CA GLU A 373 8.16 -22.58 31.25
C GLU A 373 7.38 -23.89 31.02
N GLY A 374 6.56 -23.91 29.96
CA GLY A 374 5.88 -25.08 29.46
C GLY A 374 4.74 -25.59 30.35
N SER A 375 4.20 -24.74 31.22
CA SER A 375 2.93 -25.05 31.91
C SER A 375 1.79 -25.08 30.89
N SER A 376 0.83 -25.98 31.06
CA SER A 376 -0.42 -25.94 30.31
C SER A 376 -1.34 -24.87 30.91
N ILE A 377 -2.01 -24.10 30.06
CA ILE A 377 -2.97 -23.08 30.48
C ILE A 377 -4.34 -23.49 29.94
N THR A 378 -5.31 -23.64 30.85
CA THR A 378 -6.71 -23.87 30.51
C THR A 378 -7.54 -22.69 30.99
N TRP A 379 -8.64 -22.42 30.29
CA TRP A 379 -9.44 -21.22 30.50
C TRP A 379 -10.87 -21.58 30.85
N SER A 380 -11.48 -20.80 31.73
CA SER A 380 -12.90 -20.85 32.02
C SER A 380 -13.49 -19.46 32.08
N SER A 381 -14.70 -19.31 31.53
CA SER A 381 -15.47 -18.08 31.57
C SER A 381 -16.59 -18.20 32.58
N SER A 382 -16.77 -17.14 33.37
CA SER A 382 -17.93 -16.98 34.26
C SER A 382 -19.26 -16.86 33.50
N ASN A 383 -19.24 -16.54 32.20
CA ASN A 383 -20.42 -16.55 31.33
C ASN A 383 -20.04 -16.94 29.89
N SER A 384 -20.01 -18.25 29.63
CA SER A 384 -19.65 -18.81 28.33
C SER A 384 -20.66 -18.54 27.21
N ALA A 385 -21.86 -18.05 27.52
CA ALA A 385 -22.84 -17.64 26.52
C ALA A 385 -22.52 -16.28 25.89
N ILE A 386 -21.72 -15.44 26.56
CA ILE A 386 -21.24 -14.15 26.04
C ILE A 386 -19.80 -14.28 25.53
N LEU A 387 -18.90 -14.82 26.36
CA LEU A 387 -17.48 -14.99 26.03
C LEU A 387 -17.07 -16.42 26.37
N SER A 388 -16.75 -17.22 25.36
CA SER A 388 -16.45 -18.65 25.52
C SER A 388 -15.12 -18.89 26.26
N ASN A 389 -14.91 -20.15 26.68
CA ASN A 389 -13.63 -20.59 27.26
C ASN A 389 -12.45 -20.52 26.28
N SER A 390 -12.71 -20.39 24.96
CA SER A 390 -11.67 -20.19 23.95
C SER A 390 -11.41 -18.71 23.63
N GLY A 391 -12.14 -17.79 24.26
CA GLY A 391 -12.00 -16.35 24.03
C GLY A 391 -12.86 -15.80 22.89
N GLU A 392 -13.80 -16.59 22.37
CA GLU A 392 -14.73 -16.16 21.32
C GLU A 392 -15.92 -15.41 21.91
N ILE A 393 -16.28 -14.27 21.32
CA ILE A 393 -17.53 -13.57 21.64
C ILE A 393 -18.66 -14.36 20.97
N VAL A 394 -19.42 -15.12 21.77
CA VAL A 394 -20.54 -15.96 21.32
C VAL A 394 -21.80 -15.12 21.10
N SER A 395 -22.04 -14.16 21.98
CA SER A 395 -23.13 -13.20 21.86
C SER A 395 -22.77 -11.90 22.59
N ARG A 396 -23.42 -10.81 22.18
CA ARG A 396 -23.31 -9.52 22.87
C ARG A 396 -24.53 -9.29 23.76
N PRO A 397 -24.37 -8.54 24.87
CA PRO A 397 -25.52 -7.96 25.56
C PRO A 397 -26.41 -7.21 24.56
N THR A 398 -27.73 -7.32 24.73
CA THR A 398 -28.69 -6.63 23.86
C THR A 398 -28.50 -5.12 23.95
N HIS A 399 -28.66 -4.41 22.83
CA HIS A 399 -28.57 -2.96 22.78
C HIS A 399 -29.42 -2.28 23.87
N GLY A 400 -28.80 -1.42 24.69
CA GLY A 400 -29.42 -0.68 25.79
C GLY A 400 -29.41 -1.43 27.13
N SER A 401 -28.82 -2.62 27.21
CA SER A 401 -28.67 -3.37 28.47
C SER A 401 -27.35 -3.07 29.19
N GLY A 402 -26.41 -2.39 28.52
CA GLY A 402 -25.08 -2.07 29.03
C GLY A 402 -24.08 -3.21 28.81
N ASP A 403 -22.80 -2.89 29.03
CA ASP A 403 -21.71 -3.85 28.83
C ASP A 403 -21.73 -4.99 29.87
N ALA A 404 -21.27 -6.18 29.47
CA ALA A 404 -21.19 -7.34 30.35
C ALA A 404 -19.80 -7.52 30.96
N THR A 405 -19.71 -7.57 32.29
CA THR A 405 -18.47 -7.90 32.99
C THR A 405 -18.33 -9.42 33.14
N ILE A 406 -17.29 -9.98 32.52
CA ILE A 406 -16.95 -11.40 32.52
C ILE A 406 -15.60 -11.58 33.24
N MET A 407 -15.58 -12.47 34.23
CA MET A 407 -14.33 -12.99 34.78
C MET A 407 -13.86 -14.19 33.94
N LEU A 408 -12.67 -14.07 33.34
CA LEU A 408 -11.93 -15.16 32.71
C LEU A 408 -10.88 -15.69 33.68
N THR A 409 -10.87 -16.99 33.91
CA THR A 409 -9.96 -17.66 34.85
C THR A 409 -9.02 -18.56 34.07
N ALA A 410 -7.73 -18.25 34.10
CA ALA A 410 -6.65 -19.09 33.61
C ALA A 410 -6.18 -20.04 34.71
N THR A 411 -6.20 -21.34 34.46
CA THR A 411 -5.60 -22.37 35.31
C THR A 411 -4.29 -22.83 34.68
N ILE A 412 -3.18 -22.45 35.30
CA ILE A 412 -1.80 -22.74 34.86
C ILE A 412 -1.31 -23.96 35.61
N THR A 413 -0.98 -25.04 34.90
CA THR A 413 -0.66 -26.34 35.50
C THR A 413 0.61 -26.94 34.92
N LYS A 414 1.48 -27.48 35.77
CA LYS A 414 2.65 -28.27 35.39
C LYS A 414 2.82 -29.42 36.39
N GLY A 415 2.84 -30.66 35.88
CA GLY A 415 2.87 -31.84 36.76
C GLY A 415 1.69 -31.83 37.73
N THR A 416 1.98 -31.79 39.04
CA THR A 416 0.99 -31.69 40.13
C THR A 416 0.77 -30.28 40.67
N GLU A 417 1.57 -29.30 40.23
CA GLU A 417 1.50 -27.91 40.69
C GLU A 417 0.51 -27.12 39.84
N SER A 418 -0.24 -26.21 40.45
CA SER A 418 -1.24 -25.39 39.75
C SER A 418 -1.42 -24.01 40.41
N LEU A 419 -1.61 -22.97 39.59
CA LEU A 419 -2.01 -21.64 40.02
C LEU A 419 -3.14 -21.12 39.15
N ILE A 420 -3.93 -20.21 39.72
CA ILE A 420 -5.01 -19.52 39.04
C ILE A 420 -4.64 -18.05 38.86
N LYS A 421 -4.99 -17.50 37.70
CA LYS A 421 -4.97 -16.06 37.44
C LYS A 421 -6.28 -15.63 36.80
N GLU A 422 -6.87 -14.56 37.33
CA GLU A 422 -8.16 -14.05 36.87
C GLU A 422 -7.97 -12.75 36.09
N PHE A 423 -8.80 -12.59 35.07
CA PHE A 423 -8.86 -11.41 34.21
C PHE A 423 -10.30 -10.92 34.17
N THR A 424 -10.50 -9.65 34.51
CA THR A 424 -11.78 -8.97 34.29
C THR A 424 -11.84 -8.49 32.84
N VAL A 425 -12.83 -8.96 32.10
CA VAL A 425 -13.10 -8.60 30.71
C VAL A 425 -14.50 -8.01 30.62
N ILE A 426 -14.62 -6.82 30.04
CA ILE A 426 -15.89 -6.14 29.80
C ILE A 426 -16.21 -6.31 28.32
N VAL A 427 -17.21 -7.11 28.00
CA VAL A 427 -17.70 -7.34 26.64
C VAL A 427 -18.70 -6.26 26.29
N ALA A 428 -18.43 -5.54 25.21
CA ALA A 428 -19.28 -4.45 24.76
C ALA A 428 -20.67 -4.95 24.34
N GLU A 429 -21.71 -4.20 24.72
CA GLU A 429 -23.06 -4.43 24.21
C GLU A 429 -23.15 -4.31 22.69
N ASP A 430 -24.24 -4.82 22.12
CA ASP A 430 -24.56 -4.62 20.71
C ASP A 430 -24.86 -3.13 20.44
N GLU A 431 -24.17 -2.57 19.45
CA GLU A 431 -24.33 -1.17 19.04
C GLU A 431 -25.69 -0.89 18.36
N GLY A 432 -26.50 -1.92 18.07
CA GLY A 432 -27.87 -1.77 17.58
C GLY A 432 -27.99 -1.50 16.08
N PHE A 433 -26.89 -1.64 15.34
CA PHE A 433 -26.81 -1.41 13.90
C PHE A 433 -26.95 -2.73 13.12
N VAL A 434 -27.54 -2.64 11.92
CA VAL A 434 -27.82 -3.80 11.07
C VAL A 434 -27.32 -3.63 9.63
N GLY A 435 -26.57 -2.55 9.39
CA GLY A 435 -26.07 -2.20 8.07
C GLY A 435 -25.48 -0.81 8.04
N TYR A 436 -25.23 -0.32 6.83
CA TYR A 436 -24.56 0.94 6.54
C TYR A 436 -25.30 1.71 5.46
N LEU A 437 -25.30 3.04 5.60
CA LEU A 437 -25.72 4.00 4.58
C LEU A 437 -24.47 4.66 4.00
N PHE A 438 -24.34 4.63 2.67
CA PHE A 438 -23.33 5.39 1.93
C PHE A 438 -23.99 6.58 1.23
N SER A 439 -23.55 7.79 1.54
CA SER A 439 -23.90 9.01 0.81
C SER A 439 -22.81 9.38 -0.18
N TYR A 440 -23.13 9.55 -1.46
CA TYR A 440 -22.15 9.75 -2.54
C TYR A 440 -22.72 10.57 -3.72
N PHE A 441 -21.87 10.89 -4.70
CA PHE A 441 -22.24 11.38 -6.03
C PHE A 441 -21.48 10.56 -7.10
N THR A 442 -21.75 10.74 -8.40
CA THR A 442 -21.26 9.77 -9.43
C THR A 442 -20.32 10.37 -10.48
N GLY A 443 -20.11 11.68 -10.51
CA GLY A 443 -19.29 12.28 -11.58
C GLY A 443 -19.39 13.79 -11.71
N ASN A 444 -19.12 14.29 -12.92
CA ASN A 444 -18.84 15.70 -13.20
C ASN A 444 -19.81 16.31 -14.23
N SER A 445 -20.99 15.72 -14.42
CA SER A 445 -21.93 16.20 -15.43
C SER A 445 -23.38 16.07 -15.00
N GLY A 446 -24.14 17.16 -15.17
CA GLY A 446 -25.59 17.17 -14.95
C GLY A 446 -25.99 16.63 -13.58
N ASP A 447 -26.87 15.63 -13.57
CA ASP A 447 -27.38 15.00 -12.36
C ASP A 447 -26.31 14.19 -11.59
N GLN A 448 -25.15 13.89 -12.20
CA GLN A 448 -24.07 13.20 -11.50
C GLN A 448 -23.52 14.00 -10.31
N GLU A 449 -23.68 15.33 -10.34
CA GLU A 449 -23.37 16.27 -9.25
C GLU A 449 -24.60 16.43 -8.34
N SER A 450 -25.04 15.32 -7.76
CA SER A 450 -26.19 15.28 -6.85
C SER A 450 -26.03 14.17 -5.80
N ILE A 451 -26.63 14.37 -4.62
CA ILE A 451 -26.60 13.42 -3.51
C ILE A 451 -27.36 12.15 -3.90
N ARG A 452 -26.73 11.00 -3.65
CA ARG A 452 -27.29 9.65 -3.82
C ARG A 452 -27.01 8.81 -2.58
N PHE A 453 -27.86 7.80 -2.35
CA PHE A 453 -27.72 6.88 -1.23
C PHE A 453 -27.58 5.44 -1.69
N ALA A 454 -26.81 4.66 -0.95
CA ALA A 454 -26.71 3.21 -1.10
C ALA A 454 -26.73 2.53 0.27
N LEU A 455 -27.21 1.28 0.31
CA LEU A 455 -27.26 0.46 1.52
C LEU A 455 -26.33 -0.74 1.41
N SER A 456 -25.76 -1.14 2.55
CA SER A 456 -24.99 -2.36 2.70
C SER A 456 -25.32 -3.06 4.02
N ASP A 457 -25.36 -4.39 4.01
CA ASP A 457 -25.58 -5.18 5.22
C ASP A 457 -24.26 -5.57 5.90
N ASP A 458 -23.17 -5.64 5.12
CA ASP A 458 -21.86 -6.12 5.55
C ASP A 458 -20.79 -5.02 5.58
N GLY A 459 -21.06 -3.84 5.03
CA GLY A 459 -20.11 -2.73 4.90
C GLY A 459 -19.13 -2.88 3.73
N TYR A 460 -19.34 -3.86 2.84
CA TYR A 460 -18.46 -4.16 1.69
C TYR A 460 -19.22 -4.22 0.36
N THR A 461 -20.48 -4.66 0.40
CA THR A 461 -21.37 -4.78 -0.76
C THR A 461 -22.47 -3.74 -0.67
N PHE A 462 -22.42 -2.72 -1.52
CA PHE A 462 -23.38 -1.63 -1.52
C PHE A 462 -24.30 -1.69 -2.73
N LYS A 463 -25.60 -1.46 -2.49
CA LYS A 463 -26.61 -1.32 -3.54
C LYS A 463 -27.21 0.06 -3.52
N ALA A 464 -27.23 0.72 -4.68
CA ALA A 464 -27.83 2.04 -4.83
C ALA A 464 -29.33 2.01 -4.48
N LEU A 465 -29.78 3.00 -3.71
CA LEU A 465 -31.19 3.33 -3.57
C LEU A 465 -31.65 4.17 -4.77
N ASN A 466 -32.96 4.26 -4.96
CA ASN A 466 -33.60 5.10 -5.97
C ASN A 466 -33.10 4.83 -7.41
N LYS A 467 -32.73 3.59 -7.76
CA LYS A 467 -32.10 3.24 -9.06
C LYS A 467 -30.88 4.10 -9.38
N ASN A 468 -30.08 4.44 -8.36
CA ASN A 468 -28.93 5.33 -8.49
C ASN A 468 -29.29 6.75 -9.02
N GLN A 469 -30.55 7.16 -8.90
CA GLN A 469 -31.01 8.53 -9.16
C GLN A 469 -30.82 9.41 -7.92
N PRO A 470 -30.68 10.75 -8.09
CA PRO A 470 -30.57 11.68 -6.97
C PRO A 470 -31.68 11.50 -5.92
N VAL A 471 -31.33 11.51 -4.63
CA VAL A 471 -32.31 11.43 -3.52
C VAL A 471 -32.89 12.80 -3.16
N LEU A 472 -32.19 13.87 -3.55
CA LEU A 472 -32.59 15.26 -3.44
C LEU A 472 -32.32 15.96 -4.79
N ASN A 473 -33.17 16.93 -5.14
CA ASN A 473 -32.94 17.75 -6.31
C ASN A 473 -31.95 18.87 -5.97
N SER A 474 -30.76 18.84 -6.56
CA SER A 474 -29.67 19.80 -6.30
C SER A 474 -30.09 21.25 -6.52
N ALA A 475 -30.95 21.53 -7.50
CA ALA A 475 -31.45 22.88 -7.78
C ALA A 475 -32.34 23.46 -6.67
N ASP A 476 -32.95 22.61 -5.84
CA ASP A 476 -33.81 23.05 -4.74
C ASP A 476 -33.00 23.35 -3.47
N ILE A 477 -31.77 22.82 -3.36
CA ILE A 477 -30.96 22.87 -2.14
C ILE A 477 -29.68 23.69 -2.28
N SER A 478 -29.22 23.99 -3.49
CA SER A 478 -27.95 24.67 -3.76
C SER A 478 -28.11 25.91 -4.64
N SER A 479 -27.14 26.82 -4.55
CA SER A 479 -27.15 28.06 -5.34
C SER A 479 -26.67 27.85 -6.78
N THR A 480 -25.85 26.83 -7.03
CA THR A 480 -25.32 26.53 -8.37
C THR A 480 -26.21 25.56 -9.16
N GLY A 481 -27.06 24.81 -8.47
CA GLY A 481 -27.85 23.72 -9.06
C GLY A 481 -27.14 22.36 -9.10
N GLY A 482 -25.90 22.28 -8.58
CA GLY A 482 -25.16 21.03 -8.38
C GLY A 482 -24.61 20.93 -6.95
N VAL A 483 -24.42 19.70 -6.46
CA VAL A 483 -23.76 19.43 -5.18
C VAL A 483 -22.82 18.24 -5.24
N ARG A 484 -21.77 18.25 -4.42
CA ARG A 484 -20.71 17.23 -4.40
C ARG A 484 -20.25 16.92 -2.98
N ASP A 485 -19.48 15.85 -2.85
CA ASP A 485 -18.73 15.50 -1.63
C ASP A 485 -19.59 15.41 -0.35
N PRO A 486 -20.68 14.61 -0.34
CA PRO A 486 -21.55 14.53 0.82
C PRO A 486 -20.88 13.87 2.02
N HIS A 487 -20.80 14.62 3.11
CA HIS A 487 -20.46 14.12 4.43
C HIS A 487 -21.71 14.03 5.31
N ILE A 488 -22.13 12.81 5.68
CA ILE A 488 -23.25 12.55 6.58
C ILE A 488 -22.78 12.13 7.97
N LEU A 489 -23.46 12.63 9.00
CA LEU A 489 -23.18 12.37 10.41
C LEU A 489 -24.48 12.03 11.15
N ARG A 490 -24.44 10.98 11.97
CA ARG A 490 -25.44 10.78 13.03
C ARG A 490 -25.08 11.68 14.21
N GLY A 491 -26.00 12.53 14.63
CA GLY A 491 -25.81 13.42 15.77
C GLY A 491 -26.08 12.77 17.12
N GLU A 492 -25.44 13.32 18.16
CA GLU A 492 -25.70 13.03 19.58
C GLU A 492 -27.16 13.23 20.05
N ASN A 493 -27.98 13.93 19.26
CA ASN A 493 -29.38 14.21 19.55
C ASN A 493 -30.36 13.33 18.74
N ASN A 494 -29.88 12.29 18.07
CA ASN A 494 -30.62 11.43 17.14
C ASN A 494 -31.09 12.11 15.83
N ASP A 495 -30.71 13.37 15.59
CA ASP A 495 -30.82 13.97 14.25
C ASP A 495 -29.64 13.51 13.38
N TYR A 496 -29.74 13.77 12.08
CA TYR A 496 -28.71 13.54 11.08
C TYR A 496 -28.35 14.86 10.41
N TYR A 497 -27.07 15.04 10.19
CA TYR A 497 -26.49 16.23 9.62
C TYR A 497 -25.74 15.84 8.36
N MET A 498 -25.90 16.61 7.29
CA MET A 498 -25.12 16.44 6.08
C MET A 498 -24.58 17.78 5.61
N VAL A 499 -23.36 17.79 5.12
CA VAL A 499 -22.78 18.95 4.45
C VAL A 499 -22.26 18.53 3.07
N VAL A 500 -22.40 19.41 2.09
CA VAL A 500 -21.97 19.18 0.69
C VAL A 500 -21.35 20.45 0.10
N THR A 501 -20.43 20.27 -0.84
CA THR A 501 -19.95 21.33 -1.72
C THR A 501 -21.11 21.83 -2.60
N ASP A 502 -21.35 23.14 -2.69
CA ASP A 502 -22.26 23.76 -3.66
C ASP A 502 -21.47 24.12 -4.93
N MET A 503 -21.62 23.32 -5.99
CA MET A 503 -20.78 23.42 -7.20
C MET A 503 -21.35 22.70 -8.42
N VAL A 504 -21.11 23.29 -9.59
CA VAL A 504 -21.19 22.64 -10.92
C VAL A 504 -19.82 22.67 -11.58
N SER A 505 -19.17 21.51 -11.76
CA SER A 505 -17.79 21.43 -12.26
C SER A 505 -17.62 21.94 -13.69
N ALA A 506 -18.67 21.92 -14.50
CA ALA A 506 -18.67 22.51 -15.85
C ALA A 506 -18.40 24.03 -15.84
N TRP A 507 -18.61 24.72 -14.72
CA TRP A 507 -18.26 26.13 -14.54
C TRP A 507 -16.79 26.34 -14.10
N GLY A 508 -16.03 25.26 -13.98
CA GLY A 508 -14.61 25.25 -13.62
C GLY A 508 -14.35 24.82 -12.17
N TRP A 509 -13.11 24.43 -11.88
CA TRP A 509 -12.64 23.95 -10.56
C TRP A 509 -12.39 25.05 -9.52
N SER A 510 -13.01 26.21 -9.70
CA SER A 510 -13.01 27.34 -8.76
C SER A 510 -14.37 28.05 -8.81
N SER A 511 -15.44 27.30 -9.12
CA SER A 511 -16.83 27.81 -9.24
C SER A 511 -17.63 27.73 -7.95
N ASN A 512 -17.01 27.31 -6.85
CA ASN A 512 -17.61 27.06 -5.56
C ASN A 512 -17.29 28.18 -4.56
N ARG A 513 -18.32 28.80 -3.98
CA ARG A 513 -18.20 29.79 -2.89
C ARG A 513 -19.01 29.42 -1.66
N ALA A 514 -19.72 28.31 -1.74
CA ALA A 514 -20.70 27.92 -0.75
C ALA A 514 -20.64 26.44 -0.43
N MET A 515 -21.23 26.10 0.70
CA MET A 515 -21.60 24.75 1.09
C MET A 515 -23.10 24.72 1.39
N VAL A 516 -23.71 23.56 1.29
CA VAL A 516 -25.08 23.34 1.77
C VAL A 516 -25.02 22.57 3.08
N LEU A 517 -25.69 23.07 4.11
CA LEU A 517 -25.95 22.36 5.36
C LEU A 517 -27.33 21.73 5.26
N LEU A 518 -27.43 20.45 5.58
CA LEU A 518 -28.68 19.71 5.62
C LEU A 518 -28.90 19.06 6.98
N LYS A 519 -30.16 19.04 7.42
CA LYS A 519 -30.60 18.41 8.67
C LYS A 519 -31.81 17.51 8.43
N SER A 520 -31.83 16.34 9.05
CA SER A 520 -32.95 15.40 9.03
C SER A 520 -33.13 14.75 10.40
N SER A 521 -34.36 14.40 10.78
CA SER A 521 -34.62 13.59 11.97
C SER A 521 -34.88 12.12 11.66
N ASN A 522 -34.85 11.72 10.37
CA ASN A 522 -35.27 10.39 9.93
C ASN A 522 -34.52 9.86 8.69
N LEU A 523 -33.44 10.53 8.26
CA LEU A 523 -32.65 10.26 7.03
C LEU A 523 -33.38 10.41 5.70
N VAL A 524 -34.69 10.69 5.72
CA VAL A 524 -35.55 10.71 4.53
C VAL A 524 -35.96 12.13 4.16
N ASP A 525 -36.39 12.92 5.14
CA ASP A 525 -36.85 14.28 4.96
C ASP A 525 -35.74 15.24 5.41
N TRP A 526 -35.27 16.06 4.47
CA TRP A 526 -34.11 16.94 4.66
C TRP A 526 -34.52 18.40 4.55
N GLN A 527 -34.07 19.20 5.51
CA GLN A 527 -34.07 20.66 5.43
C GLN A 527 -32.67 21.11 4.99
N SER A 528 -32.58 22.12 4.13
CA SER A 528 -31.31 22.61 3.59
C SER A 528 -31.14 24.11 3.78
N SER A 529 -29.90 24.56 3.97
CA SER A 529 -29.50 25.96 4.00
C SER A 529 -28.17 26.16 3.28
N VAL A 530 -28.05 27.20 2.46
CA VAL A 530 -26.82 27.54 1.75
C VAL A 530 -26.00 28.52 2.57
N VAL A 531 -24.73 28.21 2.81
CA VAL A 531 -23.77 29.11 3.44
C VAL A 531 -22.73 29.51 2.39
N ASN A 532 -22.86 30.73 1.87
CA ASN A 532 -21.87 31.33 0.98
C ASN A 532 -20.83 32.10 1.79
N ILE A 533 -19.58 31.62 1.80
CA ILE A 533 -18.53 32.11 2.71
C ILE A 533 -18.16 33.57 2.43
N PRO A 534 -17.78 33.98 1.20
CA PRO A 534 -17.51 35.40 0.89
C PRO A 534 -18.66 36.36 1.20
N ASN A 535 -19.91 35.93 0.98
CA ASN A 535 -21.08 36.77 1.22
C ASN A 535 -21.40 36.91 2.72
N THR A 536 -21.19 35.84 3.48
CA THR A 536 -21.50 35.79 4.93
C THR A 536 -20.38 36.43 5.75
N PHE A 537 -19.12 36.24 5.33
CA PHE A 537 -17.92 36.68 6.02
C PHE A 537 -17.04 37.50 5.06
N PRO A 538 -17.21 38.83 5.00
CA PRO A 538 -16.50 39.69 4.05
C PRO A 538 -14.96 39.64 4.15
N GLU A 539 -14.40 39.24 5.30
CA GLU A 539 -12.95 38.98 5.42
C GLU A 539 -12.45 37.87 4.50
N TYR A 540 -13.34 36.99 4.03
CA TYR A 540 -13.07 35.93 3.06
C TYR A 540 -13.55 36.28 1.64
N ALA A 541 -13.67 37.57 1.30
CA ALA A 541 -14.07 38.02 -0.04
C ALA A 541 -13.17 37.48 -1.18
N ALA A 542 -11.91 37.15 -0.87
CA ALA A 542 -10.95 36.57 -1.82
C ALA A 542 -11.10 35.05 -1.98
N ALA A 543 -11.91 34.37 -1.17
CA ALA A 543 -12.06 32.92 -1.24
C ALA A 543 -12.61 32.51 -2.60
N ASP A 544 -11.91 31.59 -3.27
CA ASP A 544 -12.26 31.11 -4.60
C ASP A 544 -12.50 29.61 -4.69
N ARG A 545 -12.38 28.92 -3.55
CA ARG A 545 -12.73 27.51 -3.34
C ARG A 545 -13.23 27.30 -1.91
N ILE A 546 -14.35 26.61 -1.78
CA ILE A 546 -14.95 26.08 -0.54
C ILE A 546 -15.37 24.63 -0.85
N TRP A 547 -14.57 23.65 -0.42
CA TRP A 547 -14.66 22.26 -0.89
C TRP A 547 -14.75 21.24 0.24
N ALA A 548 -15.47 20.16 -0.05
CA ALA A 548 -15.56 18.95 0.75
C ALA A 548 -15.77 19.25 2.24
N PRO A 549 -16.86 19.96 2.59
CA PRO A 549 -17.18 20.18 3.99
C PRO A 549 -17.49 18.84 4.67
N GLN A 550 -17.12 18.75 5.94
CA GLN A 550 -17.40 17.63 6.82
C GLN A 550 -17.85 18.14 8.19
N THR A 551 -18.36 17.25 9.04
CA THR A 551 -18.94 17.63 10.34
C THR A 551 -18.51 16.66 11.44
N ILE A 552 -18.19 17.19 12.62
CA ILE A 552 -17.90 16.41 13.83
C ILE A 552 -18.50 17.12 15.04
N PHE A 553 -18.92 16.38 16.06
CA PHE A 553 -19.37 16.95 17.32
C PHE A 553 -18.19 17.26 18.25
N ASP A 554 -18.06 18.51 18.68
CA ASP A 554 -17.13 18.90 19.73
C ASP A 554 -17.83 18.77 21.08
N SER A 555 -17.48 17.73 21.85
CA SER A 555 -18.05 17.49 23.18
C SER A 555 -17.60 18.50 24.23
N THR A 556 -16.48 19.21 24.01
CA THR A 556 -15.99 20.25 24.92
C THR A 556 -16.77 21.56 24.78
N VAL A 557 -17.22 21.86 23.56
CA VAL A 557 -18.04 23.06 23.25
C VAL A 557 -19.54 22.74 23.26
N GLY A 558 -19.91 21.47 23.05
CA GLY A 558 -21.30 21.02 22.94
C GLY A 558 -21.96 21.41 21.61
N LYS A 559 -21.18 21.50 20.52
CA LYS A 559 -21.64 21.98 19.20
C LYS A 559 -21.08 21.14 18.07
N TYR A 560 -21.76 21.17 16.92
CA TYR A 560 -21.24 20.61 15.68
C TYR A 560 -20.25 21.58 15.03
N MET A 561 -19.04 21.09 14.81
CA MET A 561 -18.01 21.77 14.06
C MET A 561 -18.11 21.34 12.59
N VAL A 562 -18.23 22.32 11.69
CA VAL A 562 -18.11 22.13 10.24
C VAL A 562 -16.71 22.53 9.82
N TYR A 563 -16.01 21.66 9.11
CA TYR A 563 -14.66 21.89 8.62
C TYR A 563 -14.57 21.57 7.14
N PHE A 564 -13.75 22.32 6.40
CA PHE A 564 -13.77 22.31 4.93
C PHE A 564 -12.47 22.86 4.38
N SER A 565 -12.22 22.55 3.10
CA SER A 565 -11.06 23.03 2.36
C SER A 565 -11.37 24.42 1.79
N MET A 566 -10.48 25.38 1.98
CA MET A 566 -10.64 26.74 1.45
C MET A 566 -9.33 27.27 0.88
N ARG A 567 -9.44 28.02 -0.22
CA ARG A 567 -8.33 28.76 -0.86
C ARG A 567 -8.70 30.23 -1.05
N LEU A 568 -7.76 31.12 -0.74
CA LEU A 568 -7.94 32.57 -0.84
C LEU A 568 -7.37 33.13 -2.15
N GLY A 569 -7.92 32.67 -3.27
CA GLY A 569 -7.53 33.12 -4.61
C GLY A 569 -6.40 32.29 -5.23
N PRO A 570 -6.09 32.53 -6.52
CA PRO A 570 -5.22 31.67 -7.30
C PRO A 570 -3.73 31.72 -6.90
N SER A 571 -3.31 32.72 -6.12
CA SER A 571 -1.95 32.83 -5.59
C SER A 571 -1.76 32.13 -4.25
N ASP A 572 -2.83 31.64 -3.62
CA ASP A 572 -2.80 30.87 -2.39
C ASP A 572 -2.95 29.37 -2.69
N TYR A 573 -2.94 28.55 -1.66
CA TYR A 573 -3.14 27.10 -1.73
C TYR A 573 -4.27 26.65 -0.80
N ASP A 574 -4.83 25.49 -1.07
CA ASP A 574 -5.95 24.95 -0.29
C ASP A 574 -5.49 24.53 1.11
N LYS A 575 -6.23 24.96 2.14
CA LYS A 575 -6.01 24.63 3.57
C LYS A 575 -7.33 24.22 4.21
N ILE A 576 -7.27 23.59 5.38
CA ILE A 576 -8.49 23.20 6.11
C ILE A 576 -8.85 24.26 7.14
N TYR A 577 -10.08 24.74 7.08
CA TYR A 577 -10.68 25.70 8.01
C TYR A 577 -11.86 25.06 8.74
N TYR A 578 -12.28 25.65 9.86
CA TYR A 578 -13.44 25.19 10.62
C TYR A 578 -14.27 26.35 11.18
N ALA A 579 -15.55 26.09 11.44
CA ALA A 579 -16.44 26.95 12.20
C ALA A 579 -17.52 26.10 12.89
N TYR A 580 -18.14 26.62 13.94
CA TYR A 580 -19.28 25.95 14.57
C TYR A 580 -20.58 26.28 13.85
N ALA A 581 -21.42 25.28 13.63
CA ALA A 581 -22.79 25.48 13.18
C ALA A 581 -23.67 25.99 14.34
N ASN A 582 -24.68 26.81 14.01
CA ASN A 582 -25.72 27.17 14.97
C ASN A 582 -26.59 25.95 15.34
N SER A 583 -27.39 26.05 16.41
CA SER A 583 -28.22 24.95 16.92
C SER A 583 -29.21 24.38 15.91
N ASP A 584 -29.71 25.23 15.00
CA ASP A 584 -30.66 24.84 13.96
C ASP A 584 -29.98 24.19 12.75
N PHE A 585 -28.63 24.22 12.70
CA PHE A 585 -27.79 23.73 11.61
C PHE A 585 -28.13 24.38 10.26
N THR A 586 -28.37 25.69 10.29
CA THR A 586 -28.72 26.51 9.12
C THR A 586 -27.63 27.53 8.77
N ALA A 587 -26.69 27.81 9.67
CA ALA A 587 -25.63 28.80 9.48
C ALA A 587 -24.39 28.47 10.31
N LEU A 588 -23.26 29.11 9.98
CA LEU A 588 -22.05 29.13 10.81
C LEU A 588 -22.13 30.30 11.80
N GLU A 589 -21.76 30.08 13.05
CA GLU A 589 -21.86 31.09 14.13
C GLU A 589 -20.79 32.18 14.04
N SER A 590 -19.69 31.91 13.36
CA SER A 590 -18.56 32.84 13.24
C SER A 590 -17.84 32.66 11.91
N ALA A 591 -16.98 33.64 11.59
CA ALA A 591 -16.03 33.49 10.52
C ALA A 591 -15.16 32.22 10.74
N PRO A 592 -14.87 31.45 9.68
CA PRO A 592 -14.02 30.28 9.76
C PRO A 592 -12.64 30.58 10.35
N GLN A 593 -12.04 29.61 11.02
CA GLN A 593 -10.68 29.68 11.57
C GLN A 593 -9.80 28.62 10.89
N LEU A 594 -8.51 28.92 10.71
CA LEU A 594 -7.57 27.95 10.16
C LEU A 594 -7.44 26.77 11.11
N LEU A 595 -7.70 25.56 10.62
CA LEU A 595 -7.56 24.31 11.36
C LEU A 595 -6.18 23.69 11.12
N PHE A 596 -5.81 23.58 9.84
CA PHE A 596 -4.60 22.89 9.42
C PHE A 596 -4.06 23.41 8.09
N GLU A 597 -2.74 23.60 8.03
CA GLU A 597 -1.98 23.84 6.80
C GLU A 597 -0.72 22.97 6.76
N ASN A 598 -0.22 22.70 5.55
CA ASN A 598 0.92 21.81 5.34
C ASN A 598 2.09 22.51 4.63
N ASN A 599 2.62 23.56 5.27
CA ASN A 599 3.84 24.26 4.84
C ASN A 599 3.86 24.64 3.34
N GLY A 600 2.81 25.29 2.85
CA GLY A 600 2.74 25.72 1.44
C GLY A 600 2.20 24.66 0.47
N LYS A 601 1.82 23.46 0.94
CA LYS A 601 1.28 22.37 0.11
C LYS A 601 -0.23 22.27 0.30
N SER A 602 -0.96 22.18 -0.82
CA SER A 602 -2.42 22.05 -0.80
C SER A 602 -2.88 20.80 -0.06
N VAL A 603 -3.84 20.99 0.84
CA VAL A 603 -4.54 19.92 1.55
C VAL A 603 -6.04 20.12 1.40
N ILE A 604 -6.74 19.06 0.98
CA ILE A 604 -8.19 19.04 0.78
C ILE A 604 -8.81 17.76 1.34
N ASP A 605 -10.13 17.61 1.25
CA ASP A 605 -10.89 16.41 1.63
C ASP A 605 -10.54 15.92 3.05
N GLY A 606 -10.62 16.81 4.03
CA GLY A 606 -10.31 16.50 5.42
C GLY A 606 -11.39 15.61 6.05
N ASP A 607 -11.01 14.60 6.82
CA ASP A 607 -11.91 13.73 7.61
C ASP A 607 -11.31 13.47 9.01
N ILE A 608 -12.05 13.80 10.07
CA ILE A 608 -11.60 13.76 11.46
C ILE A 608 -12.32 12.64 12.21
N VAL A 609 -11.53 11.73 12.79
CA VAL A 609 -12.04 10.70 13.71
C VAL A 609 -11.32 10.76 15.05
N PHE A 610 -12.02 10.40 16.13
CA PHE A 610 -11.44 10.28 17.46
C PHE A 610 -11.04 8.82 17.73
N PHE A 611 -9.77 8.59 18.04
CA PHE A 611 -9.22 7.27 18.30
C PHE A 611 -8.13 7.33 19.37
N GLU A 612 -8.27 6.49 20.39
CA GLU A 612 -7.32 6.35 21.52
C GLU A 612 -6.93 7.69 22.18
N GLY A 613 -7.92 8.56 22.42
CA GLY A 613 -7.70 9.83 23.11
C GLY A 613 -7.23 10.99 22.22
N GLN A 614 -7.08 10.75 20.91
CA GLN A 614 -6.58 11.75 19.97
C GLN A 614 -7.52 11.92 18.77
N TYR A 615 -7.48 13.11 18.17
CA TYR A 615 -8.12 13.43 16.90
C TYR A 615 -7.15 13.14 15.75
N HIS A 616 -7.62 12.38 14.76
CA HIS A 616 -6.87 12.03 13.56
C HIS A 616 -7.54 12.71 12.37
N LEU A 617 -6.94 13.77 11.85
CA LEU A 617 -7.36 14.45 10.63
C LEU A 617 -6.70 13.78 9.43
N PHE A 618 -7.43 12.93 8.73
CA PHE A 618 -7.06 12.43 7.41
C PHE A 618 -7.31 13.53 6.38
N PHE A 619 -6.47 13.62 5.36
CA PHE A 619 -6.62 14.61 4.30
C PHE A 619 -5.91 14.16 3.03
N LYS A 620 -6.38 14.66 1.89
CA LYS A 620 -5.75 14.50 0.59
C LYS A 620 -4.70 15.60 0.38
N THR A 621 -3.51 15.21 -0.06
CA THR A 621 -2.52 16.16 -0.62
C THR A 621 -2.79 16.37 -2.11
N GLU A 622 -2.67 17.61 -2.60
CA GLU A 622 -2.91 17.95 -4.01
C GLU A 622 -1.69 18.67 -4.60
N GLY A 623 -1.20 18.21 -5.76
CA GLY A 623 -0.08 18.83 -6.49
C GLY A 623 1.32 18.54 -5.93
N SER A 624 1.44 17.94 -4.73
CA SER A 624 2.69 17.51 -4.12
C SER A 624 2.69 16.02 -3.76
N GLY A 625 2.23 15.21 -4.73
CA GLY A 625 1.79 13.84 -4.54
C GLY A 625 0.31 13.79 -4.19
N ASN A 626 -0.47 12.98 -4.92
CA ASN A 626 -1.93 12.97 -4.83
C ASN A 626 -2.39 11.74 -4.05
N GLY A 627 -2.46 11.86 -2.73
CA GLY A 627 -2.73 10.73 -1.85
C GLY A 627 -3.22 11.16 -0.48
N ILE A 628 -3.52 10.19 0.38
CA ILE A 628 -4.09 10.43 1.71
C ILE A 628 -3.01 10.34 2.76
N LYS A 629 -2.88 11.39 3.56
CA LYS A 629 -2.06 11.43 4.78
C LYS A 629 -2.95 11.75 5.96
N LYS A 630 -2.37 11.82 7.15
CA LYS A 630 -3.07 12.34 8.33
C LYS A 630 -2.21 13.26 9.17
N ALA A 631 -2.85 14.06 10.00
CA ALA A 631 -2.25 14.76 11.12
C ALA A 631 -2.99 14.37 12.41
N VAL A 632 -2.30 14.40 13.55
CA VAL A 632 -2.83 13.94 14.83
C VAL A 632 -2.73 15.05 15.88
N SER A 633 -3.75 15.20 16.72
CA SER A 633 -3.76 16.16 17.82
C SER A 633 -4.51 15.61 19.05
N ASP A 634 -4.14 16.10 20.23
CA ASP A 634 -4.91 15.90 21.46
C ASP A 634 -6.13 16.85 21.54
N ASN A 635 -6.18 17.88 20.69
CA ASN A 635 -7.25 18.89 20.67
C ASN A 635 -7.90 18.95 19.29
N LEU A 636 -9.24 19.02 19.24
CA LEU A 636 -9.98 18.98 17.99
C LEU A 636 -9.63 20.15 17.05
N THR A 637 -9.38 21.34 17.61
CA THR A 637 -9.30 22.60 16.86
C THR A 637 -7.89 23.17 16.70
N SER A 638 -6.85 22.51 17.22
CA SER A 638 -5.47 23.02 17.18
C SER A 638 -4.45 21.90 17.41
N GLY A 639 -3.16 22.16 17.16
CA GLY A 639 -2.07 21.26 17.58
C GLY A 639 -1.80 20.06 16.68
N TYR A 640 -2.43 19.98 15.50
CA TYR A 640 -2.23 18.90 14.56
C TYR A 640 -0.78 18.77 14.10
N THR A 641 -0.18 17.61 14.39
CA THR A 641 1.16 17.24 13.96
C THR A 641 1.09 16.26 12.80
N LEU A 642 1.80 16.55 11.72
CA LEU A 642 1.80 15.72 10.51
C LEU A 642 2.36 14.32 10.79
N TYR A 643 1.59 13.30 10.42
CA TYR A 643 2.09 11.93 10.24
C TYR A 643 2.46 11.75 8.76
N ASP A 644 3.74 11.96 8.44
CA ASP A 644 4.21 12.08 7.05
C ASP A 644 4.37 10.72 6.36
N LYS A 645 3.24 10.04 6.13
CA LYS A 645 3.14 8.76 5.45
C LYS A 645 1.84 8.68 4.66
N TYR A 646 1.93 8.21 3.41
CA TYR A 646 0.74 7.89 2.62
C TYR A 646 0.06 6.64 3.16
N LEU A 647 -1.26 6.72 3.37
CA LEU A 647 -2.07 5.69 4.02
C LEU A 647 -2.89 4.86 3.04
N GLN A 648 -3.01 5.30 1.79
CA GLN A 648 -3.59 4.48 0.73
C GLN A 648 -2.69 3.28 0.40
N ALA A 649 -3.30 2.15 0.05
CA ALA A 649 -2.60 0.93 -0.34
C ALA A 649 -2.16 0.91 -1.83
N THR A 650 -2.43 1.98 -2.57
CA THR A 650 -2.14 2.11 -4.00
C THR A 650 -1.17 3.26 -4.27
N THR A 651 -0.42 3.20 -5.37
CA THR A 651 0.40 4.31 -5.85
C THR A 651 -0.37 5.23 -6.81
N ALA A 652 -1.58 4.85 -7.21
CA ALA A 652 -2.44 5.69 -8.04
C ALA A 652 -2.91 6.94 -7.28
N PRO A 653 -3.18 8.05 -7.98
CA PRO A 653 -3.82 9.22 -7.38
C PRO A 653 -5.19 8.87 -6.79
N VAL A 654 -5.43 9.29 -5.55
CA VAL A 654 -6.68 9.04 -4.80
C VAL A 654 -7.24 10.31 -4.19
N GLU A 655 -8.54 10.32 -3.90
CA GLU A 655 -9.23 11.43 -3.23
C GLU A 655 -10.41 10.97 -2.38
N GLY A 656 -11.06 11.91 -1.69
CA GLY A 656 -12.31 11.64 -0.97
C GLY A 656 -12.21 10.57 0.10
N GLY A 657 -11.22 10.68 0.97
CA GLY A 657 -11.04 9.75 2.09
C GLY A 657 -12.24 9.78 3.04
N CYS A 658 -12.75 8.61 3.38
CA CYS A 658 -13.71 8.42 4.48
C CYS A 658 -13.20 7.35 5.44
N VAL A 659 -13.17 7.68 6.73
CA VAL A 659 -12.72 6.83 7.82
C VAL A 659 -13.86 6.54 8.76
N PHE A 660 -14.20 5.26 8.93
CA PHE A 660 -15.28 4.85 9.81
C PHE A 660 -14.97 3.51 10.49
N ARG A 661 -15.58 3.27 11.65
CA ARG A 661 -15.47 1.99 12.35
C ARG A 661 -16.59 1.06 11.92
N MET A 662 -16.25 -0.20 11.66
CA MET A 662 -17.26 -1.24 11.44
C MET A 662 -17.93 -1.56 12.78
N TYR A 663 -19.27 -1.45 12.84
CA TYR A 663 -20.00 -1.60 14.09
C TYR A 663 -19.74 -2.98 14.72
N ASN A 664 -19.80 -3.04 16.05
CA ASN A 664 -19.52 -4.25 16.83
C ASN A 664 -18.12 -4.87 16.58
N THR A 665 -17.15 -4.10 16.07
CA THR A 665 -15.76 -4.53 15.89
C THR A 665 -14.76 -3.42 16.22
N ASP A 666 -13.47 -3.78 16.30
CA ASP A 666 -12.34 -2.84 16.40
C ASP A 666 -11.74 -2.48 15.03
N LYS A 667 -12.42 -2.83 13.92
CA LYS A 667 -11.92 -2.56 12.57
C LYS A 667 -12.25 -1.13 12.16
N TRP A 668 -11.22 -0.39 11.78
CA TRP A 668 -11.34 0.91 11.15
C TRP A 668 -11.10 0.80 9.66
N MET A 669 -12.03 1.33 8.89
CA MET A 669 -11.98 1.36 7.44
C MET A 669 -11.46 2.72 6.99
N LEU A 670 -10.54 2.75 6.03
CA LEU A 670 -10.25 3.93 5.21
C LEU A 670 -10.63 3.58 3.77
N ILE A 671 -11.57 4.33 3.23
CA ILE A 671 -12.07 4.16 1.87
C ILE A 671 -11.76 5.41 1.05
N TYR A 672 -11.49 5.26 -0.24
CA TYR A 672 -11.14 6.39 -1.11
C TYR A 672 -11.43 6.12 -2.57
N ASP A 673 -11.63 7.22 -3.29
CA ASP A 673 -11.92 7.29 -4.72
C ASP A 673 -10.61 7.24 -5.53
N MET A 674 -10.46 6.22 -6.37
CA MET A 674 -9.43 6.17 -7.41
C MET A 674 -9.95 6.89 -8.66
N TYR A 675 -10.06 8.21 -8.56
CA TYR A 675 -10.80 9.07 -9.49
C TYR A 675 -10.33 9.02 -10.95
N THR A 676 -9.11 8.53 -11.19
CA THR A 676 -8.54 8.35 -12.54
C THR A 676 -8.97 7.05 -13.21
N SER A 677 -9.40 6.05 -12.44
CA SER A 677 -9.88 4.75 -12.92
C SER A 677 -11.38 4.53 -12.71
N GLY A 678 -12.04 5.42 -11.95
CA GLY A 678 -13.47 5.31 -11.64
C GLY A 678 -13.80 4.15 -10.70
N THR A 679 -12.84 3.74 -9.87
CA THR A 679 -12.98 2.63 -8.92
C THR A 679 -12.81 3.13 -7.49
N TYR A 680 -13.37 2.40 -6.52
CA TYR A 680 -13.29 2.73 -5.10
C TYR A 680 -12.48 1.65 -4.38
N GLN A 681 -11.62 2.04 -3.44
CA GLN A 681 -10.80 1.08 -2.69
C GLN A 681 -11.07 1.16 -1.20
N PHE A 682 -11.14 -0.01 -0.57
CA PHE A 682 -11.36 -0.17 0.87
C PHE A 682 -10.10 -0.75 1.50
N THR A 683 -9.69 -0.13 2.61
CA THR A 683 -8.58 -0.61 3.44
C THR A 683 -9.04 -0.74 4.88
N VAL A 684 -8.36 -1.60 5.64
CA VAL A 684 -8.65 -1.86 7.05
C VAL A 684 -7.41 -1.61 7.91
N SER A 685 -7.62 -1.07 9.10
CA SER A 685 -6.64 -0.86 10.16
C SER A 685 -7.24 -1.20 11.53
N PHE A 686 -6.37 -1.48 12.49
CA PHE A 686 -6.71 -1.66 13.91
C PHE A 686 -6.00 -0.62 14.80
N ASP A 687 -5.10 0.19 14.24
CA ASP A 687 -4.21 1.10 14.97
C ASP A 687 -4.14 2.51 14.36
N MET A 688 -4.89 2.76 13.28
CA MET A 688 -4.89 3.99 12.48
C MET A 688 -3.55 4.35 11.83
N ARG A 689 -2.51 3.50 11.89
CA ARG A 689 -1.16 3.77 11.38
C ARG A 689 -0.87 2.96 10.11
N ASP A 690 -1.35 1.72 10.09
CA ASP A 690 -1.19 0.81 8.97
C ASP A 690 -2.56 0.41 8.40
N PHE A 691 -2.80 0.80 7.15
CA PHE A 691 -3.98 0.45 6.38
C PHE A 691 -3.62 -0.54 5.28
N ARG A 692 -4.37 -1.63 5.18
CA ARG A 692 -4.13 -2.71 4.20
C ARG A 692 -5.40 -2.98 3.41
N ILE A 693 -5.27 -3.41 2.17
CA ILE A 693 -6.43 -3.83 1.36
C ILE A 693 -7.23 -4.85 2.15
N THR A 694 -8.53 -4.62 2.26
CA THR A 694 -9.43 -5.56 2.93
C THR A 694 -9.45 -6.89 2.16
N PRO A 695 -9.42 -8.04 2.84
CA PRO A 695 -9.52 -9.34 2.18
C PRO A 695 -10.95 -9.63 1.69
N ASN A 696 -11.95 -8.86 2.13
CA ASN A 696 -13.34 -9.05 1.73
C ASN A 696 -13.60 -8.42 0.35
N PRO A 697 -14.37 -9.10 -0.52
CA PRO A 697 -14.71 -8.56 -1.83
C PRO A 697 -15.55 -7.30 -1.69
N ILE A 698 -15.23 -6.28 -2.49
CA ILE A 698 -15.98 -5.02 -2.56
C ILE A 698 -16.83 -5.03 -3.82
N SER A 699 -18.09 -4.62 -3.69
CA SER A 699 -19.00 -4.55 -4.83
C SER A 699 -19.96 -3.38 -4.72
N PHE A 700 -20.17 -2.74 -5.86
CA PHE A 700 -21.13 -1.67 -6.07
C PHE A 700 -21.91 -1.98 -7.36
N ASP A 701 -23.22 -1.74 -7.38
CA ASP A 701 -24.01 -1.68 -8.62
C ASP A 701 -24.02 -0.27 -9.25
N PHE A 702 -23.13 0.61 -8.79
CA PHE A 702 -22.91 1.98 -9.22
C PHE A 702 -21.41 2.33 -9.20
N ALA A 703 -21.05 3.50 -9.74
CA ALA A 703 -19.70 4.04 -9.68
C ALA A 703 -19.68 5.27 -8.76
N PRO A 704 -19.38 5.11 -7.46
CA PRO A 704 -19.30 6.23 -6.52
C PRO A 704 -18.08 7.11 -6.77
N ARG A 705 -18.23 8.38 -6.40
CA ARG A 705 -17.18 9.35 -6.12
C ARG A 705 -17.20 9.69 -4.62
N HIS A 706 -16.33 10.60 -4.19
CA HIS A 706 -16.18 11.06 -2.81
C HIS A 706 -17.51 11.15 -2.05
N GLY A 707 -17.59 10.43 -0.93
CA GLY A 707 -18.74 10.38 -0.05
C GLY A 707 -18.39 9.72 1.29
N THR A 708 -19.41 9.45 2.12
CA THR A 708 -19.23 9.00 3.50
C THR A 708 -20.20 7.91 3.92
N ILE A 709 -19.74 7.03 4.81
CA ILE A 709 -20.49 5.86 5.28
C ILE A 709 -20.77 5.98 6.77
N ILE A 710 -22.03 5.76 7.16
CA ILE A 710 -22.44 5.66 8.57
C ILE A 710 -23.18 4.34 8.84
N PRO A 711 -23.06 3.77 10.06
CA PRO A 711 -23.89 2.64 10.45
C PRO A 711 -25.33 3.08 10.72
N ILE A 712 -26.28 2.21 10.39
CA ILE A 712 -27.72 2.48 10.50
C ILE A 712 -28.46 1.40 11.27
N THR A 713 -29.51 1.82 11.98
CA THR A 713 -30.41 0.93 12.72
C THR A 713 -31.40 0.26 11.77
N LEU A 714 -32.09 -0.77 12.24
CA LEU A 714 -33.11 -1.45 11.45
C LEU A 714 -34.25 -0.50 11.03
N THR A 715 -34.70 0.36 11.93
CA THR A 715 -35.77 1.34 11.67
C THR A 715 -35.38 2.32 10.58
N GLU A 716 -34.13 2.80 10.60
CA GLU A 716 -33.59 3.72 9.59
C GLU A 716 -33.45 3.05 8.23
N LYS A 717 -32.88 1.85 8.19
CA LYS A 717 -32.77 1.04 6.97
C LYS A 717 -34.14 0.87 6.33
N GLN A 718 -35.15 0.51 7.13
CA GLN A 718 -36.53 0.37 6.67
C GLN A 718 -37.13 1.69 6.17
N ALA A 719 -36.85 2.82 6.82
CA ALA A 719 -37.33 4.14 6.38
C ALA A 719 -36.74 4.54 5.01
N LEU A 720 -35.43 4.37 4.84
CA LEU A 720 -34.73 4.61 3.58
C LEU A 720 -35.28 3.73 2.45
N GLN A 721 -35.48 2.44 2.74
CA GLN A 721 -36.07 1.51 1.78
C GLN A 721 -37.53 1.85 1.45
N ALA A 722 -38.34 2.22 2.44
CA ALA A 722 -39.73 2.61 2.20
C ALA A 722 -39.87 3.84 1.28
N LYS A 723 -38.91 4.78 1.36
CA LYS A 723 -38.91 5.97 0.50
C LYS A 723 -38.36 5.71 -0.90
N TRP A 724 -37.24 4.99 -1.01
CA TRP A 724 -36.41 4.95 -2.22
C TRP A 724 -36.11 3.55 -2.75
N SER A 725 -36.61 2.49 -2.11
CA SER A 725 -36.67 1.18 -2.78
C SER A 725 -37.88 1.15 -3.71
N ASP A 726 -37.74 0.46 -4.84
CA ASP A 726 -38.83 0.22 -5.77
C ASP A 726 -39.91 -0.64 -5.13
N THR A 727 -40.83 -0.01 -4.39
CA THR A 727 -42.06 -0.67 -3.98
C THR A 727 -43.11 -0.59 -5.07
N GLY A 728 -42.77 -1.19 -6.20
CA GLY A 728 -43.66 -2.16 -6.81
C GLY A 728 -43.15 -3.56 -6.49
N LEU A 729 -43.08 -3.94 -5.20
CA LEU A 729 -42.59 -5.25 -4.75
C LEU A 729 -41.26 -5.65 -5.40
N ASP A 730 -40.13 -5.27 -4.80
CA ASP A 730 -38.87 -6.00 -5.00
C ASP A 730 -38.94 -7.37 -4.30
N ASN A 731 -39.81 -8.21 -4.86
CA ASN A 731 -39.68 -9.66 -4.94
C ASN A 731 -38.80 -10.05 -6.15
N ASN A 732 -37.92 -9.18 -6.64
CA ASN A 732 -36.86 -9.59 -7.57
C ASN A 732 -35.70 -10.19 -6.81
N ILE A 733 -36.05 -11.34 -6.28
CA ILE A 733 -35.15 -12.29 -5.71
C ILE A 733 -34.76 -13.20 -6.87
N ASN A 734 -33.73 -12.81 -7.60
CA ASN A 734 -33.08 -13.73 -8.54
C ASN A 734 -32.07 -14.66 -7.85
N ASP A 735 -32.00 -14.63 -6.51
CA ASP A 735 -31.35 -15.64 -5.66
C ASP A 735 -32.32 -16.22 -4.61
N ASN A 736 -33.60 -16.36 -4.95
CA ASN A 736 -34.59 -16.94 -4.04
C ASN A 736 -34.23 -18.41 -3.89
N VAL A 737 -33.85 -18.88 -2.70
CA VAL A 737 -33.70 -20.32 -2.48
C VAL A 737 -35.06 -20.99 -2.61
N PHE A 738 -36.15 -20.27 -2.33
CA PHE A 738 -37.50 -20.78 -2.50
C PHE A 738 -38.58 -19.73 -2.79
N GLN A 739 -39.69 -20.14 -3.39
CA GLN A 739 -40.91 -19.37 -3.60
C GLN A 739 -42.03 -19.89 -2.70
N ILE A 740 -42.96 -19.01 -2.31
CA ILE A 740 -44.16 -19.36 -1.55
C ILE A 740 -45.41 -18.85 -2.25
N TYR A 741 -46.40 -19.71 -2.45
CA TYR A 741 -47.70 -19.32 -2.99
C TYR A 741 -48.80 -20.33 -2.62
N PRO A 742 -50.08 -19.91 -2.53
CA PRO A 742 -50.50 -18.52 -2.48
C PRO A 742 -50.04 -17.84 -1.18
N ASN A 743 -49.83 -16.53 -1.23
CA ASN A 743 -49.59 -15.70 -0.07
C ASN A 743 -50.22 -14.32 -0.36
N PRO A 744 -51.39 -13.97 0.22
CA PRO A 744 -52.01 -14.59 1.40
C PRO A 744 -52.57 -16.01 1.14
N ALA A 745 -52.60 -16.85 2.18
CA ALA A 745 -53.13 -18.22 2.12
C ALA A 745 -54.31 -18.42 3.06
N SER A 746 -55.32 -19.18 2.61
CA SER A 746 -56.51 -19.52 3.41
C SER A 746 -56.53 -20.99 3.84
N THR A 747 -56.02 -21.90 3.02
CA THR A 747 -56.02 -23.35 3.28
C THR A 747 -54.63 -23.98 3.25
N SER A 748 -53.78 -23.58 2.32
CA SER A 748 -52.45 -24.18 2.15
C SER A 748 -51.46 -23.19 1.53
N ILE A 749 -50.17 -23.43 1.77
CA ILE A 749 -49.03 -22.75 1.14
C ILE A 749 -48.15 -23.79 0.48
N THR A 750 -47.71 -23.53 -0.75
CA THR A 750 -46.69 -24.32 -1.44
C THR A 750 -45.34 -23.63 -1.32
N ILE A 751 -44.33 -24.36 -0.82
CA ILE A 751 -42.91 -24.01 -0.92
C ILE A 751 -42.36 -24.60 -2.20
N ASN A 752 -41.82 -23.80 -3.11
CA ASN A 752 -41.08 -24.25 -4.28
C ASN A 752 -39.59 -23.89 -4.15
N LEU A 753 -38.70 -24.86 -4.00
CA LEU A 753 -37.26 -24.65 -3.89
C LEU A 753 -36.62 -24.49 -5.28
N ASN A 754 -35.75 -23.50 -5.43
CA ASN A 754 -34.90 -23.28 -6.62
C ASN A 754 -33.54 -24.00 -6.46
N LYS A 755 -33.54 -25.27 -6.02
CA LYS A 755 -32.32 -26.11 -5.87
C LYS A 755 -32.51 -27.48 -6.50
N GLU A 756 -31.44 -28.05 -7.08
CA GLU A 756 -31.44 -29.40 -7.67
C GLU A 756 -31.45 -30.54 -6.62
N SER A 757 -31.20 -30.24 -5.34
CA SER A 757 -31.16 -31.24 -4.27
C SER A 757 -31.66 -30.69 -2.92
N VAL A 758 -32.38 -31.51 -2.15
CA VAL A 758 -33.13 -31.12 -0.93
C VAL A 758 -32.67 -31.83 0.35
N SER A 759 -31.42 -32.27 0.42
CA SER A 759 -30.91 -32.98 1.60
C SER A 759 -30.81 -32.07 2.84
N ASN A 760 -31.31 -32.58 3.98
CA ASN A 760 -31.21 -31.96 5.30
C ASN A 760 -31.89 -30.59 5.48
N LEU A 761 -32.94 -30.31 4.69
CA LEU A 761 -33.72 -29.09 4.83
C LEU A 761 -34.95 -29.29 5.73
N GLU A 762 -35.28 -28.28 6.53
CA GLU A 762 -36.55 -28.19 7.26
C GLU A 762 -37.13 -26.77 7.18
N PHE A 763 -38.44 -26.63 7.31
CA PHE A 763 -39.09 -25.34 7.48
C PHE A 763 -39.64 -25.18 8.90
N ARG A 764 -39.72 -23.94 9.38
CA ARG A 764 -40.46 -23.55 10.59
C ARG A 764 -41.34 -22.34 10.28
N ILE A 765 -42.60 -22.39 10.68
CA ILE A 765 -43.52 -21.25 10.70
C ILE A 765 -43.58 -20.76 12.15
N ILE A 766 -43.28 -19.49 12.36
CA ILE A 766 -43.16 -18.84 13.66
C ILE A 766 -44.13 -17.66 13.70
N ASP A 767 -44.84 -17.46 14.81
CA ASP A 767 -45.65 -16.27 15.03
C ASP A 767 -44.81 -15.04 15.42
N PHE A 768 -45.42 -13.86 15.52
CA PHE A 768 -44.73 -12.62 15.85
C PHE A 768 -44.15 -12.58 17.29
N THR A 769 -44.50 -13.54 18.14
CA THR A 769 -43.94 -13.68 19.49
C THR A 769 -42.69 -14.59 19.52
N GLY A 770 -42.31 -15.16 18.37
CA GLY A 770 -41.17 -16.08 18.27
C GLY A 770 -41.54 -17.53 18.55
N LYS A 771 -42.83 -17.87 18.71
CA LYS A 771 -43.27 -19.24 18.96
C LYS A 771 -43.45 -20.00 17.66
N THR A 772 -42.80 -21.17 17.55
CA THR A 772 -43.00 -22.08 16.42
C THR A 772 -44.44 -22.63 16.42
N VAL A 773 -45.16 -22.37 15.33
CA VAL A 773 -46.53 -22.81 15.08
C VAL A 773 -46.56 -24.08 14.26
N ARG A 774 -45.58 -24.27 13.36
CA ARG A 774 -45.46 -25.47 12.53
C ARG A 774 -44.01 -25.70 12.13
N ASN A 775 -43.56 -26.94 12.01
CA ASN A 775 -42.28 -27.27 11.40
C ASN A 775 -42.35 -28.65 10.74
N ASN A 776 -41.52 -28.89 9.73
CA ASN A 776 -41.30 -30.21 9.16
C ASN A 776 -40.05 -30.23 8.27
N LYS A 777 -39.54 -31.42 7.94
CA LYS A 777 -38.51 -31.60 6.91
C LYS A 777 -39.08 -31.32 5.51
N ILE A 778 -38.23 -30.79 4.63
CA ILE A 778 -38.57 -30.60 3.22
C ILE A 778 -38.00 -31.78 2.43
N ASN A 779 -38.86 -32.63 1.89
CA ASN A 779 -38.46 -33.87 1.21
C ASN A 779 -38.50 -33.76 -0.32
N SER A 780 -39.02 -32.66 -0.84
CA SER A 780 -39.20 -32.42 -2.27
C SER A 780 -38.90 -30.97 -2.62
N THR A 781 -38.65 -30.69 -3.90
CA THR A 781 -38.48 -29.31 -4.38
C THR A 781 -39.80 -28.53 -4.41
N SER A 782 -40.94 -29.18 -4.16
CA SER A 782 -42.27 -28.57 -4.09
C SER A 782 -43.09 -29.19 -2.95
N GLU A 783 -43.14 -28.52 -1.81
CA GLU A 783 -43.77 -29.02 -0.58
C GLU A 783 -45.05 -28.24 -0.28
N ILE A 784 -46.17 -28.92 -0.04
CA ILE A 784 -47.45 -28.29 0.32
C ILE A 784 -47.64 -28.35 1.83
N ILE A 785 -47.89 -27.19 2.43
CA ILE A 785 -48.13 -27.02 3.87
C ILE A 785 -49.59 -26.64 4.07
N ASP A 786 -50.33 -27.46 4.80
CA ASP A 786 -51.66 -27.10 5.30
C ASP A 786 -51.53 -26.00 6.37
N VAL A 787 -52.24 -24.89 6.17
CA VAL A 787 -52.33 -23.76 7.11
C VAL A 787 -53.77 -23.47 7.53
N SER A 788 -54.71 -24.35 7.21
CA SER A 788 -56.13 -24.18 7.50
C SER A 788 -56.46 -24.16 9.00
N ASP A 789 -55.57 -24.70 9.85
CA ASP A 789 -55.67 -24.69 11.31
C ASP A 789 -54.90 -23.54 11.98
N ILE A 790 -54.07 -22.82 11.22
CA ILE A 790 -53.33 -21.65 11.72
C ILE A 790 -54.32 -20.46 11.78
N PRO A 791 -54.37 -19.67 12.88
CA PRO A 791 -55.20 -18.48 12.97
C PRO A 791 -54.89 -17.42 11.90
N ASP A 792 -55.83 -16.51 11.63
CA ASP A 792 -55.56 -15.36 10.78
C ASP A 792 -54.44 -14.51 11.39
N GLY A 793 -53.42 -14.19 10.62
CA GLY A 793 -52.25 -13.49 11.13
C GLY A 793 -51.05 -13.50 10.19
N LEU A 794 -50.06 -12.69 10.56
CA LEU A 794 -48.76 -12.64 9.91
C LEU A 794 -47.79 -13.58 10.63
N TYR A 795 -47.15 -14.48 9.87
CA TYR A 795 -46.18 -15.43 10.37
C TYR A 795 -44.88 -15.33 9.56
N LEU A 796 -43.79 -15.85 10.11
CA LEU A 796 -42.51 -15.99 9.43
C LEU A 796 -42.26 -17.48 9.13
N LEU A 797 -42.11 -17.82 7.85
CA LEU A 797 -41.70 -19.15 7.40
C LEU A 797 -40.21 -19.12 7.07
N THR A 798 -39.42 -19.89 7.82
CA THR A 798 -37.96 -19.96 7.69
C THR A 798 -37.52 -21.36 7.28
N ILE A 799 -36.63 -21.46 6.29
CA ILE A 799 -35.97 -22.72 5.89
C ILE A 799 -34.60 -22.81 6.58
N TYR A 800 -34.28 -23.99 7.11
CA TYR A 800 -33.03 -24.31 7.81
C TYR A 800 -32.29 -25.46 7.12
N SER A 801 -30.96 -25.46 7.26
CA SER A 801 -30.09 -26.61 7.01
C SER A 801 -29.27 -26.88 8.27
N GLY A 802 -29.66 -27.88 9.05
CA GLY A 802 -29.16 -28.04 10.42
C GLY A 802 -29.60 -26.85 11.29
N ASP A 803 -28.66 -26.24 12.02
CA ASP A 803 -28.93 -25.07 12.87
C ASP A 803 -28.82 -23.73 12.13
N SER A 804 -28.44 -23.74 10.85
CA SER A 804 -28.28 -22.53 10.04
C SER A 804 -29.58 -22.15 9.33
N THR A 805 -29.96 -20.88 9.44
CA THR A 805 -31.07 -20.29 8.67
C THR A 805 -30.61 -20.08 7.23
N ILE A 806 -31.36 -20.62 6.26
CA ILE A 806 -31.10 -20.41 4.84
C ILE A 806 -31.81 -19.14 4.35
N GLU A 807 -33.12 -19.06 4.55
CA GLU A 807 -33.93 -17.93 4.09
C GLU A 807 -35.25 -17.90 4.86
N SER A 808 -35.80 -16.70 5.09
CA SER A 808 -37.09 -16.50 5.77
C SER A 808 -38.05 -15.65 4.93
N LYS A 809 -39.33 -16.01 4.92
CA LYS A 809 -40.39 -15.29 4.20
C LYS A 809 -41.61 -15.06 5.07
N LYS A 810 -42.20 -13.88 4.95
CA LYS A 810 -43.46 -13.56 5.62
C LYS A 810 -44.62 -14.27 4.91
N ILE A 811 -45.46 -14.96 5.67
CA ILE A 811 -46.72 -15.54 5.18
C ILE A 811 -47.89 -14.86 5.89
N LEU A 812 -48.92 -14.50 5.14
CA LEU A 812 -50.18 -13.98 5.67
C LEU A 812 -51.22 -15.09 5.57
N VAL A 813 -51.67 -15.61 6.71
CA VAL A 813 -52.82 -16.52 6.76
C VAL A 813 -54.08 -15.67 6.93
N LYS A 814 -55.04 -15.84 6.02
CA LYS A 814 -56.31 -15.10 6.02
C LYS A 814 -57.42 -15.99 5.45
N LYS A 815 -58.38 -16.36 6.29
CA LYS A 815 -59.50 -17.25 5.95
C LYS A 815 -60.68 -16.54 5.32
#